data_AF-A0A4R1WU91-F1
#
_entry.id   AF-A0A4R1WU91-F1
#
_cell.length_a   1.000
_cell.length_b   1.000
_cell.length_c   1.000
_cell.angle_alpha   90.00
_cell.angle_beta   90.00
_cell.angle_gamma   90.00
#
_symmetry.space_group_name_H-M   'P 1'
#
loop_
_entity.id
_entity.type
_entity.pdbx_description
1 polymer ?
#
loop_
_entity_poly.entity_id
_entity_poly.type
_entity_poly.pdbx_seq_one_letter_code
_entity_poly.pdbx_strand_id
1 'polypeptide(L)'
;MRINEAFAQLAIIQDQLPVGSSNRPGTSRVPTAITIHNTDNTARGADAPAHARYMKGADAKRRKVSWHFTVDDKSVYQSLPVGEIGWHASTSAGNASSIGIEICMNEGLDEAAAYEKAALLTAALAKQHSIDVATAVVQHHHWSGKNCPRVLRAKPNGWRDFIDRVRELHGSLRATPSARIGIEDDHHLAADIEVATGEEDIDPTPRGQTISFAEFARDANALFWPVITSDPQAILVSFERKNGTIAGAPGRRFLADRQNGARYHVGIDIFCRAGDEVVSCTSGKIVAFYPFYTRPTTGEETYALFIAHAGVVVNYGEVTASSARVYGWAVGDQVEAGQKIARVSGTAMIHFETYVPGTKANARWLPGSPRPTSLLNPTRLLFRLAATGIRIGLDGKATTASPLAFGNITPPVDRLESGPHPGSGGWHSKFDGQDWRFDERGVYTKDRSGAEILRRTPGAPSTCRKIWSLYAPLVLASSQKHGVNPALIMMTIATETGFASADGFTGKKTFRWEAHVDNEDVDPPFKGAYSAGPMQGLSTSVRDLIERRGTAFELDYDRFEVAPAIRSKPSSPPATHPLYDPETNIDLGAGEIRSRFAATDDDPILVAAAFNAGGLYQSNGNAWHLKSHGDHLDRAAQWYGDACQVLSEEGVT
;
A
#
# COMPACT_ATOMS: atom_id res chain seq x y z
N MET A 1 -18.87 0.61 25.31
CA MET A 1 -17.80 -0.06 24.54
C MET A 1 -17.77 0.53 23.14
N ARG A 2 -16.60 0.89 22.63
CA ARG A 2 -16.42 1.35 21.23
C ARG A 2 -16.34 0.14 20.28
N ILE A 3 -16.63 0.33 18.99
CA ILE A 3 -16.54 -0.75 18.00
C ILE A 3 -15.13 -1.37 17.93
N ASN A 4 -14.07 -0.56 17.98
CA ASN A 4 -12.70 -1.05 17.95
C ASN A 4 -12.32 -1.86 19.21
N GLU A 5 -12.82 -1.46 20.38
CA GLU A 5 -12.70 -2.24 21.62
C GLU A 5 -13.42 -3.58 21.50
N ALA A 6 -14.59 -3.62 20.86
CA ALA A 6 -15.31 -4.86 20.59
C ALA A 6 -14.52 -5.79 19.66
N PHE A 7 -13.93 -5.28 18.57
CA PHE A 7 -13.06 -6.08 17.70
C PHE A 7 -11.79 -6.55 18.39
N ALA A 8 -11.19 -5.72 19.25
CA ALA A 8 -10.04 -6.12 20.07
C ALA A 8 -10.41 -7.23 21.07
N GLN A 9 -11.57 -7.12 21.73
CA GLN A 9 -12.09 -8.15 22.64
C GLN A 9 -12.38 -9.47 21.91
N LEU A 10 -12.83 -9.41 20.66
CA LEU A 10 -13.08 -10.59 19.84
C LEU A 10 -11.79 -11.30 19.41
N ALA A 11 -10.63 -10.63 19.50
CA ALA A 11 -9.31 -11.15 19.15
C ALA A 11 -9.31 -11.96 17.83
N ILE A 12 -9.87 -11.36 16.78
CA ILE A 12 -10.14 -12.05 15.51
C ILE A 12 -8.83 -12.50 14.86
N ILE A 13 -8.68 -13.80 14.68
CA ILE A 13 -7.53 -14.41 14.02
C ILE A 13 -7.78 -14.42 12.51
N GLN A 14 -6.91 -13.75 11.76
CA GLN A 14 -6.95 -13.74 10.30
C GLN A 14 -6.32 -15.03 9.78
N ASP A 15 -7.12 -15.92 9.18
CA ASP A 15 -6.64 -17.14 8.53
C ASP A 15 -7.31 -17.33 7.17
N GLN A 16 -6.97 -16.40 6.27
CA GLN A 16 -7.64 -16.21 4.99
C GLN A 16 -7.39 -17.36 4.02
N LEU A 17 -8.38 -17.66 3.17
CA LEU A 17 -8.20 -18.57 2.04
C LEU A 17 -7.19 -17.98 1.03
N PRO A 18 -6.29 -18.77 0.43
CA PRO A 18 -5.37 -18.26 -0.60
C PRO A 18 -6.13 -17.68 -1.80
N VAL A 19 -5.63 -16.56 -2.34
CA VAL A 19 -6.13 -15.98 -3.60
C VAL A 19 -6.03 -17.03 -4.71
N GLY A 20 -7.07 -17.14 -5.52
CA GLY A 20 -7.18 -18.17 -6.58
C GLY A 20 -7.72 -19.52 -6.12
N SER A 21 -8.04 -19.71 -4.83
CA SER A 21 -8.75 -20.92 -4.38
C SER A 21 -10.14 -21.01 -5.02
N SER A 22 -10.57 -22.21 -5.44
CA SER A 22 -11.86 -22.40 -6.12
C SER A 22 -13.09 -22.01 -5.29
N ASN A 23 -12.94 -21.97 -3.96
CA ASN A 23 -13.94 -21.50 -3.00
C ASN A 23 -13.68 -20.08 -2.49
N ARG A 24 -12.73 -19.33 -3.04
CA ARG A 24 -12.55 -17.88 -2.85
C ARG A 24 -12.73 -17.15 -4.20
N PRO A 25 -13.94 -16.67 -4.51
CA PRO A 25 -14.24 -16.09 -5.83
C PRO A 25 -13.49 -14.80 -6.15
N GLY A 26 -13.04 -14.06 -5.14
CA GLY A 26 -12.40 -12.75 -5.32
C GLY A 26 -13.35 -11.67 -5.83
N THR A 27 -14.65 -11.93 -5.92
CA THR A 27 -15.64 -10.94 -6.36
C THR A 27 -15.89 -9.93 -5.25
N SER A 28 -15.60 -8.66 -5.54
CA SER A 28 -15.83 -7.54 -4.61
C SER A 28 -17.33 -7.28 -4.40
N ARG A 29 -17.72 -6.94 -3.17
CA ARG A 29 -19.07 -6.48 -2.80
C ARG A 29 -19.04 -5.49 -1.63
N VAL A 30 -20.13 -4.76 -1.45
CA VAL A 30 -20.48 -4.13 -0.17
C VAL A 30 -21.51 -5.01 0.53
N PRO A 31 -21.22 -5.52 1.74
CA PRO A 31 -22.20 -6.34 2.46
C PRO A 31 -23.38 -5.48 2.91
N THR A 32 -24.58 -5.94 2.61
CA THR A 32 -25.85 -5.32 3.01
C THR A 32 -26.62 -6.17 4.02
N ALA A 33 -26.14 -7.39 4.29
CA ALA A 33 -26.74 -8.31 5.25
C ALA A 33 -25.67 -9.12 6.01
N ILE A 34 -26.07 -9.74 7.11
CA ILE A 34 -25.28 -10.75 7.82
C ILE A 34 -26.12 -12.02 7.89
N THR A 35 -25.55 -13.16 7.50
CA THR A 35 -26.19 -14.46 7.57
C THR A 35 -25.59 -15.30 8.68
N ILE A 36 -26.42 -15.68 9.65
CA ILE A 36 -26.04 -16.53 10.77
C ILE A 36 -26.27 -18.00 10.43
N HIS A 37 -25.28 -18.82 10.75
CA HIS A 37 -25.27 -20.27 10.54
C HIS A 37 -24.88 -21.03 11.82
N ASN A 38 -25.21 -22.32 11.85
CA ASN A 38 -24.59 -23.28 12.75
C ASN A 38 -23.86 -24.32 11.92
N THR A 39 -22.67 -24.72 12.37
CA THR A 39 -21.86 -25.69 11.62
C THR A 39 -22.51 -27.06 11.57
N ASP A 40 -23.40 -27.35 12.52
CA ASP A 40 -24.05 -28.66 12.75
C ASP A 40 -23.04 -29.82 12.89
N ASN A 41 -21.78 -29.50 13.16
CA ASN A 41 -20.71 -30.46 13.33
C ASN A 41 -20.45 -30.70 14.82
N THR A 42 -21.02 -31.78 15.35
CA THR A 42 -20.91 -32.15 16.76
C THR A 42 -19.63 -32.91 17.11
N ALA A 43 -18.75 -33.15 16.13
CA ALA A 43 -17.51 -33.88 16.38
C ALA A 43 -16.60 -33.11 17.36
N ARG A 44 -16.00 -33.83 18.30
CA ARG A 44 -15.00 -33.26 19.20
C ARG A 44 -13.85 -32.62 18.41
N GLY A 45 -13.52 -31.38 18.73
CA GLY A 45 -12.47 -30.62 18.04
C GLY A 45 -12.90 -29.98 16.71
N ALA A 46 -14.19 -30.01 16.35
CA ALA A 46 -14.73 -29.21 15.24
C ALA A 46 -14.91 -27.72 15.64
N ASP A 47 -13.85 -27.12 16.16
CA ASP A 47 -13.76 -25.74 16.62
C ASP A 47 -13.50 -24.74 15.47
N ALA A 48 -13.39 -23.44 15.76
CA ALA A 48 -13.16 -22.41 14.75
C ALA A 48 -11.82 -22.60 13.99
N PRO A 49 -10.68 -22.90 14.64
CA PRO A 49 -9.45 -23.29 13.95
C PRO A 49 -9.63 -24.49 13.00
N ALA A 50 -10.38 -25.52 13.41
CA ALA A 50 -10.63 -26.69 12.57
C ALA A 50 -11.43 -26.35 11.31
N HIS A 51 -12.42 -25.47 11.42
CA HIS A 51 -13.20 -25.00 10.26
C HIS A 51 -12.38 -24.10 9.33
N ALA A 52 -11.48 -23.26 9.87
CA ALA A 52 -10.53 -22.49 9.06
C ALA A 52 -9.59 -23.41 8.26
N ARG A 53 -9.09 -24.50 8.87
CA ARG A 53 -8.32 -25.54 8.17
C ARG A 53 -9.16 -26.29 7.14
N TYR A 54 -10.40 -26.67 7.49
CA TYR A 54 -11.32 -27.36 6.59
C TYR A 54 -11.58 -26.56 5.30
N MET A 55 -11.81 -25.25 5.40
CA MET A 55 -12.07 -24.40 4.23
C MET A 55 -10.90 -24.38 3.23
N LYS A 56 -9.66 -24.65 3.67
CA LYS A 56 -8.47 -24.77 2.80
C LYS A 56 -8.31 -26.17 2.18
N GLY A 57 -9.03 -27.16 2.71
CA GLY A 57 -8.97 -28.56 2.31
C GLY A 57 -9.66 -28.85 0.97
N ALA A 58 -9.39 -30.05 0.43
CA ALA A 58 -9.87 -30.46 -0.88
C ALA A 58 -11.41 -30.55 -0.97
N ASP A 59 -12.10 -30.95 0.10
CA ASP A 59 -13.56 -31.05 0.11
C ASP A 59 -14.24 -29.69 -0.04
N ALA A 60 -13.86 -28.70 0.78
CA ALA A 60 -14.42 -27.35 0.70
C ALA A 60 -14.17 -26.68 -0.66
N LYS A 61 -12.97 -26.88 -1.23
CA LYS A 61 -12.61 -26.43 -2.58
C LYS A 61 -13.46 -27.09 -3.65
N ARG A 62 -13.65 -28.41 -3.59
CA ARG A 62 -14.48 -29.18 -4.55
C ARG A 62 -15.94 -28.75 -4.49
N ARG A 63 -16.49 -28.60 -3.28
CA ARG A 63 -17.89 -28.22 -3.05
C ARG A 63 -18.15 -26.73 -3.25
N LYS A 64 -17.09 -25.93 -3.42
CA LYS A 64 -17.13 -24.46 -3.47
C LYS A 64 -17.91 -23.90 -2.28
N VAL A 65 -17.48 -24.22 -1.07
CA VAL A 65 -18.10 -23.71 0.17
C VAL A 65 -17.10 -22.80 0.88
N SER A 66 -17.57 -21.63 1.30
CA SER A 66 -16.78 -20.64 2.04
C SER A 66 -17.65 -19.60 2.71
N TRP A 67 -17.19 -19.09 3.86
CA TRP A 67 -17.84 -18.05 4.65
C TRP A 67 -16.79 -17.14 5.30
N HIS A 68 -17.24 -16.05 5.91
CA HIS A 68 -16.35 -14.99 6.39
C HIS A 68 -15.77 -15.29 7.76
N PHE A 69 -16.61 -15.69 8.71
CA PHE A 69 -16.21 -15.91 10.09
C PHE A 69 -16.67 -17.26 10.64
N THR A 70 -15.83 -17.92 11.43
CA THR A 70 -16.22 -19.03 12.30
C THR A 70 -16.01 -18.62 13.76
N VAL A 71 -16.99 -18.88 14.61
CA VAL A 71 -17.01 -18.49 16.04
C VAL A 71 -17.20 -19.72 16.91
N ASP A 72 -16.35 -19.88 17.92
CA ASP A 72 -16.54 -20.80 19.04
C ASP A 72 -16.46 -20.06 20.39
N ASP A 73 -16.56 -20.81 21.49
CA ASP A 73 -16.51 -20.30 22.86
C ASP A 73 -15.17 -19.61 23.20
N LYS A 74 -14.09 -19.86 22.46
CA LYS A 74 -12.73 -19.37 22.74
C LYS A 74 -12.17 -18.38 21.72
N SER A 75 -12.52 -18.49 20.44
CA SER A 75 -11.88 -17.75 19.36
C SER A 75 -12.84 -17.37 18.21
N VAL A 76 -12.40 -16.43 17.38
CA VAL A 76 -13.04 -16.06 16.11
C VAL A 76 -11.99 -16.15 15.01
N TYR A 77 -12.30 -16.87 13.94
CA TYR A 77 -11.44 -17.00 12.76
C TYR A 77 -12.08 -16.33 11.55
N GLN A 78 -11.33 -15.46 10.88
CA GLN A 78 -11.75 -14.84 9.62
C GLN A 78 -11.07 -15.52 8.42
N SER A 79 -11.87 -16.08 7.52
CA SER A 79 -11.37 -16.85 6.36
C SER A 79 -11.63 -16.21 5.01
N LEU A 80 -12.46 -15.16 4.95
CA LEU A 80 -12.63 -14.29 3.79
C LEU A 80 -12.68 -12.81 4.21
N PRO A 81 -12.20 -11.87 3.38
CA PRO A 81 -12.47 -10.46 3.57
C PRO A 81 -13.97 -10.19 3.46
N VAL A 82 -14.53 -9.32 4.32
CA VAL A 82 -15.97 -9.01 4.31
C VAL A 82 -16.42 -8.29 3.03
N GLY A 83 -15.47 -7.68 2.30
CA GLY A 83 -15.68 -7.10 0.98
C GLY A 83 -15.65 -8.10 -0.18
N GLU A 84 -15.42 -9.40 0.05
CA GLU A 84 -15.44 -10.44 -1.00
C GLU A 84 -16.58 -11.43 -0.78
N ILE A 85 -17.29 -11.83 -1.84
CA ILE A 85 -18.35 -12.87 -1.76
C ILE A 85 -17.83 -14.20 -1.20
N GLY A 86 -18.69 -14.89 -0.44
CA GLY A 86 -18.47 -16.25 0.02
C GLY A 86 -19.60 -17.17 -0.47
N TRP A 87 -19.34 -18.47 -0.57
CA TRP A 87 -20.32 -19.46 -0.97
C TRP A 87 -20.92 -20.17 0.25
N HIS A 88 -21.93 -19.58 0.88
CA HIS A 88 -22.52 -20.11 2.11
C HIS A 88 -24.06 -20.07 2.16
N ALA A 89 -24.71 -19.16 1.44
CA ALA A 89 -26.15 -18.91 1.55
C ALA A 89 -27.01 -19.81 0.66
N SER A 90 -26.39 -20.67 -0.16
CA SER A 90 -27.05 -21.54 -1.15
C SER A 90 -27.86 -20.83 -2.25
N THR A 91 -27.91 -19.49 -2.23
CA THR A 91 -28.49 -18.66 -3.29
C THR A 91 -27.53 -17.55 -3.68
N SER A 92 -27.56 -17.15 -4.96
CA SER A 92 -26.74 -16.05 -5.46
C SER A 92 -27.04 -14.74 -4.73
N ALA A 93 -28.30 -14.49 -4.38
CA ALA A 93 -28.71 -13.31 -3.62
C ALA A 93 -28.05 -13.26 -2.23
N GLY A 94 -28.09 -14.36 -1.48
CA GLY A 94 -27.46 -14.40 -0.15
C GLY A 94 -25.94 -14.33 -0.22
N ASN A 95 -25.31 -15.02 -1.18
CA ASN A 95 -23.86 -15.00 -1.37
C ASN A 95 -23.34 -13.62 -1.82
N ALA A 96 -24.10 -12.92 -2.66
CA ALA A 96 -23.72 -11.60 -3.19
C ALA A 96 -23.97 -10.46 -2.20
N SER A 97 -24.84 -10.63 -1.21
CA SER A 97 -25.26 -9.55 -0.29
C SER A 97 -24.72 -9.69 1.13
N SER A 98 -24.44 -10.90 1.62
CA SER A 98 -24.30 -11.13 3.06
C SER A 98 -22.93 -11.60 3.54
N ILE A 99 -22.55 -11.19 4.75
CA ILE A 99 -21.41 -11.75 5.51
C ILE A 99 -21.88 -13.05 6.17
N GLY A 100 -21.21 -14.18 5.92
CA GLY A 100 -21.50 -15.46 6.55
C GLY A 100 -20.75 -15.65 7.87
N ILE A 101 -21.49 -15.90 8.95
CA ILE A 101 -20.95 -16.23 10.28
C ILE A 101 -21.41 -17.64 10.66
N GLU A 102 -20.47 -18.57 10.79
CA GLU A 102 -20.69 -19.93 11.29
C GLU A 102 -20.42 -19.99 12.80
N ILE A 103 -21.38 -20.49 13.57
CA ILE A 103 -21.21 -20.75 15.01
C ILE A 103 -20.99 -22.25 15.20
N CYS A 104 -19.85 -22.62 15.80
CA CYS A 104 -19.46 -24.00 16.04
C CYS A 104 -20.48 -24.74 16.92
N MET A 105 -20.61 -26.06 16.76
CA MET A 105 -21.54 -26.93 17.50
C MET A 105 -20.84 -28.19 18.05
N ASN A 106 -19.51 -28.15 18.18
CA ASN A 106 -18.70 -29.30 18.56
C ASN A 106 -18.97 -29.76 20.00
N GLU A 107 -18.72 -31.05 20.26
CA GLU A 107 -18.70 -31.57 21.63
C GLU A 107 -17.75 -30.75 22.52
N GLY A 108 -18.20 -30.40 23.72
CA GLY A 108 -17.43 -29.65 24.71
C GLY A 108 -17.46 -28.12 24.53
N LEU A 109 -18.21 -27.60 23.56
CA LEU A 109 -18.44 -26.17 23.39
C LEU A 109 -19.28 -25.59 24.53
N ASP A 110 -18.84 -24.47 25.11
CA ASP A 110 -19.76 -23.59 25.84
C ASP A 110 -20.64 -22.83 24.83
N GLU A 111 -21.83 -23.41 24.58
CA GLU A 111 -22.79 -22.87 23.61
C GLU A 111 -23.18 -21.43 23.92
N ALA A 112 -23.37 -21.09 25.20
CA ALA A 112 -23.78 -19.74 25.58
C ALA A 112 -22.67 -18.71 25.30
N ALA A 113 -21.42 -19.04 25.64
CA ALA A 113 -20.27 -18.20 25.34
C ALA A 113 -20.06 -18.02 23.82
N ALA A 114 -20.25 -19.08 23.03
CA ALA A 114 -20.14 -19.02 21.58
C ALA A 114 -21.21 -18.09 20.97
N TYR A 115 -22.47 -18.18 21.41
CA TYR A 115 -23.54 -17.30 20.95
C TYR A 115 -23.35 -15.85 21.40
N GLU A 116 -22.87 -15.61 22.61
CA GLU A 116 -22.57 -14.27 23.10
C GLU A 116 -21.47 -13.60 22.26
N LYS A 117 -20.42 -14.35 21.94
CA LYS A 117 -19.33 -13.88 21.07
C LYS A 117 -19.80 -13.64 19.64
N ALA A 118 -20.64 -14.54 19.10
CA ALA A 118 -21.23 -14.37 17.79
C ALA A 118 -22.18 -13.15 17.75
N ALA A 119 -22.91 -12.89 18.83
CA ALA A 119 -23.77 -11.72 18.97
C ALA A 119 -22.95 -10.43 18.99
N LEU A 120 -21.82 -10.39 19.73
CA LEU A 120 -20.89 -9.26 19.75
C LEU A 120 -20.25 -9.02 18.36
N LEU A 121 -19.79 -10.07 17.69
CA LEU A 121 -19.25 -9.99 16.33
C LEU A 121 -20.30 -9.47 15.35
N THR A 122 -21.52 -10.00 15.41
CA THR A 122 -22.65 -9.58 14.56
C THR A 122 -23.00 -8.13 14.80
N ALA A 123 -23.07 -7.69 16.07
CA ALA A 123 -23.37 -6.31 16.44
C ALA A 123 -22.27 -5.34 15.95
N ALA A 124 -20.99 -5.72 16.11
CA ALA A 124 -19.85 -4.91 15.66
C ALA A 124 -19.80 -4.79 14.13
N LEU A 125 -19.98 -5.89 13.41
CA LEU A 125 -20.06 -5.90 11.94
C LEU A 125 -21.27 -5.12 11.43
N ALA A 126 -22.43 -5.29 12.06
CA ALA A 126 -23.64 -4.56 11.70
C ALA A 126 -23.45 -3.05 11.87
N LYS A 127 -22.84 -2.64 12.98
CA LYS A 127 -22.52 -1.23 13.26
C LYS A 127 -21.49 -0.68 12.27
N GLN A 128 -20.42 -1.44 11.98
CA GLN A 128 -19.34 -1.03 11.06
C GLN A 128 -19.83 -0.86 9.61
N HIS A 129 -20.75 -1.72 9.17
CA HIS A 129 -21.24 -1.75 7.79
C HIS A 129 -22.63 -1.14 7.62
N SER A 130 -23.16 -0.47 8.65
CA SER A 130 -24.50 0.13 8.65
C SER A 130 -25.61 -0.85 8.24
N ILE A 131 -25.48 -2.11 8.68
CA ILE A 131 -26.47 -3.17 8.43
C ILE A 131 -27.52 -3.10 9.53
N ASP A 132 -28.79 -2.95 9.14
CA ASP A 132 -29.90 -2.93 10.08
C ASP A 132 -30.03 -4.30 10.77
N VAL A 133 -29.82 -4.33 12.08
CA VAL A 133 -29.92 -5.56 12.88
C VAL A 133 -31.31 -6.17 12.82
N ALA A 134 -32.36 -5.36 12.73
CA ALA A 134 -33.75 -5.82 12.73
C ALA A 134 -34.17 -6.47 11.41
N THR A 135 -33.65 -6.01 10.28
CA THR A 135 -34.13 -6.42 8.95
C THR A 135 -33.09 -7.11 8.08
N ALA A 136 -31.80 -6.93 8.36
CA ALA A 136 -30.71 -7.37 7.49
C ALA A 136 -29.70 -8.31 8.18
N VAL A 137 -29.86 -8.59 9.47
CA VAL A 137 -29.29 -9.80 10.09
C VAL A 137 -30.31 -10.92 9.94
N VAL A 138 -29.96 -11.96 9.17
CA VAL A 138 -30.88 -13.01 8.75
C VAL A 138 -30.31 -14.41 9.01
N GLN A 139 -31.21 -15.38 9.05
CA GLN A 139 -30.86 -16.80 9.12
C GLN A 139 -30.51 -17.32 7.73
N HIS A 140 -29.70 -18.38 7.61
CA HIS A 140 -29.55 -19.08 6.33
C HIS A 140 -30.90 -19.56 5.76
N HIS A 141 -31.84 -19.93 6.63
CA HIS A 141 -33.23 -20.24 6.26
C HIS A 141 -33.90 -19.14 5.42
N HIS A 142 -33.60 -17.86 5.67
CA HIS A 142 -34.16 -16.75 4.90
C HIS A 142 -33.85 -16.88 3.40
N TRP A 143 -32.64 -17.33 3.08
CA TRP A 143 -32.17 -17.42 1.70
C TRP A 143 -32.65 -18.66 0.96
N SER A 144 -32.65 -19.80 1.64
CA SER A 144 -32.78 -21.12 0.99
C SER A 144 -33.85 -22.03 1.58
N GLY A 145 -34.50 -21.63 2.68
CA GLY A 145 -35.38 -22.51 3.46
C GLY A 145 -34.65 -23.59 4.25
N LYS A 146 -33.31 -23.70 4.17
CA LYS A 146 -32.54 -24.65 4.99
C LYS A 146 -32.82 -24.38 6.47
N ASN A 147 -33.06 -25.44 7.26
CA ASN A 147 -33.24 -25.32 8.70
C ASN A 147 -31.92 -24.97 9.42
N CYS A 148 -31.44 -23.75 9.23
CA CYS A 148 -30.17 -23.21 9.71
C CYS A 148 -30.35 -21.71 10.04
N PRO A 149 -29.86 -21.22 11.19
CA PRO A 149 -29.12 -21.92 12.26
C PRO A 149 -30.05 -22.81 13.10
N ARG A 150 -29.79 -24.12 13.10
CA ARG A 150 -30.73 -25.14 13.62
C ARG A 150 -31.02 -24.96 15.11
N VAL A 151 -30.02 -24.60 15.92
CA VAL A 151 -30.18 -24.48 17.38
C VAL A 151 -31.05 -23.28 17.75
N LEU A 152 -30.87 -22.13 17.10
CA LEU A 152 -31.72 -20.95 17.32
C LEU A 152 -33.17 -21.19 16.84
N ARG A 153 -33.35 -21.97 15.76
CA ARG A 153 -34.68 -22.32 15.23
C ARG A 153 -35.43 -23.36 16.06
N ALA A 154 -34.71 -24.25 16.74
CA ALA A 154 -35.30 -25.28 17.59
C ALA A 154 -35.79 -24.72 18.94
N LYS A 155 -35.22 -23.60 19.41
CA LYS A 155 -35.62 -22.95 20.67
C LYS A 155 -36.87 -22.07 20.43
N PRO A 156 -37.90 -22.12 21.31
CA PRO A 156 -39.15 -21.39 21.15
C PRO A 156 -39.04 -19.88 20.86
N ASN A 157 -37.94 -19.22 21.24
CA ASN A 157 -37.62 -17.83 20.90
C ASN A 157 -36.16 -17.64 20.43
N GLY A 158 -35.42 -18.70 20.11
CA GLY A 158 -33.96 -18.63 20.01
C GLY A 158 -33.45 -17.57 19.03
N TRP A 159 -34.08 -17.44 17.85
CA TRP A 159 -33.73 -16.38 16.90
C TRP A 159 -34.04 -14.98 17.42
N ARG A 160 -35.21 -14.81 18.05
CA ARG A 160 -35.63 -13.53 18.62
C ARG A 160 -34.68 -13.11 19.74
N ASP A 161 -34.38 -14.02 20.65
CA ASP A 161 -33.48 -13.77 21.78
C ASP A 161 -32.07 -13.40 21.29
N PHE A 162 -31.56 -14.11 20.26
CA PHE A 162 -30.29 -13.76 19.64
C PHE A 162 -30.31 -12.37 19.02
N ILE A 163 -31.33 -12.03 18.23
CA ILE A 163 -31.43 -10.70 17.60
C ILE A 163 -31.61 -9.60 18.66
N ASP A 164 -32.39 -9.83 19.70
CA ASP A 164 -32.57 -8.88 20.79
C ASP A 164 -31.24 -8.65 21.53
N ARG A 165 -30.44 -9.70 21.75
CA ARG A 165 -29.08 -9.57 22.28
C ARG A 165 -28.15 -8.81 21.33
N VAL A 166 -28.19 -9.09 20.03
CA VAL A 166 -27.42 -8.34 19.02
C VAL A 166 -27.84 -6.86 19.00
N ARG A 167 -29.13 -6.55 19.11
CA ARG A 167 -29.65 -5.18 19.18
C ARG A 167 -29.16 -4.46 20.44
N GLU A 168 -29.22 -5.13 21.58
CA GLU A 168 -28.72 -4.59 22.86
C GLU A 168 -27.23 -4.26 22.74
N LEU A 169 -26.42 -5.21 22.28
CA LEU A 169 -24.99 -5.00 22.04
C LEU A 169 -24.77 -3.87 21.04
N HIS A 170 -25.44 -3.88 19.89
CA HIS A 170 -25.35 -2.85 18.84
C HIS A 170 -25.74 -1.44 19.35
N GLY A 171 -26.74 -1.35 20.22
CA GLY A 171 -27.16 -0.10 20.88
C GLY A 171 -26.15 0.37 21.93
N SER A 172 -25.53 -0.55 22.65
CA SER A 172 -24.46 -0.27 23.63
C SER A 172 -23.12 0.07 22.96
N LEU A 173 -22.91 -0.43 21.73
CA LEU A 173 -21.77 -0.14 20.90
C LEU A 173 -21.90 1.30 20.40
N ARG A 174 -20.99 2.12 20.89
CA ARG A 174 -20.78 3.44 20.33
C ARG A 174 -20.02 3.22 19.03
N ALA A 175 -20.57 3.73 17.92
CA ALA A 175 -19.70 4.08 16.81
C ALA A 175 -18.55 4.89 17.40
N THR A 176 -17.32 4.66 16.94
CA THR A 176 -16.21 5.51 17.33
C THR A 176 -16.69 6.95 17.14
N PRO A 177 -16.82 7.77 18.22
CA PRO A 177 -17.07 9.18 18.02
C PRO A 177 -15.98 9.66 17.07
N SER A 178 -16.34 10.41 16.03
CA SER A 178 -15.34 11.20 15.31
C SER A 178 -14.59 11.97 16.40
N ALA A 179 -13.36 11.54 16.68
CA ALA A 179 -12.70 11.95 17.90
C ALA A 179 -12.53 13.47 17.80
N ARG A 180 -12.99 14.20 18.82
CA ARG A 180 -12.40 15.50 19.11
C ARG A 180 -10.90 15.25 19.22
N ILE A 181 -10.14 15.85 18.31
CA ILE A 181 -8.71 15.63 18.14
C ILE A 181 -8.02 16.11 19.41
N GLY A 182 -7.62 15.16 20.26
CA GLY A 182 -6.49 15.37 21.16
C GLY A 182 -5.26 15.27 20.30
N ILE A 183 -4.54 16.39 20.15
CA ILE A 183 -3.22 16.43 19.54
C ILE A 183 -2.27 15.83 20.57
N GLU A 184 -1.71 14.66 20.28
CA GLU A 184 -0.52 14.14 20.97
C GLU A 184 0.58 14.01 19.93
N ASP A 185 1.73 14.62 20.24
CA ASP A 185 2.98 14.47 19.51
C ASP A 185 3.59 13.10 19.88
N ASP A 186 3.70 12.17 18.94
CA ASP A 186 4.81 11.23 18.94
C ASP A 186 5.06 10.56 17.57
N HIS A 187 6.34 10.30 17.37
CA HIS A 187 7.04 9.94 16.14
C HIS A 187 6.72 8.52 15.67
N HIS A 188 5.92 8.32 14.62
CA HIS A 188 6.03 7.16 13.72
C HIS A 188 5.23 7.38 12.44
N LEU A 189 5.82 6.97 11.31
CA LEU A 189 5.33 7.03 9.92
C LEU A 189 5.54 8.37 9.20
N ALA A 190 6.81 8.66 8.90
CA ALA A 190 7.16 9.50 7.75
C ALA A 190 7.97 8.63 6.78
N ALA A 191 7.48 8.49 5.56
CA ALA A 191 8.33 8.13 4.43
C ALA A 191 7.84 8.94 3.22
N ASP A 192 8.75 9.76 2.72
CA ASP A 192 8.56 10.83 1.76
C ASP A 192 8.10 10.31 0.39
N ILE A 193 6.81 10.48 0.12
CA ILE A 193 6.37 10.72 -1.25
C ILE A 193 6.79 12.14 -1.55
N GLU A 194 7.44 12.37 -2.69
CA GLU A 194 7.87 13.66 -3.22
C GLU A 194 6.79 14.74 -2.99
N VAL A 195 6.82 15.41 -1.84
CA VAL A 195 6.05 16.64 -1.60
C VAL A 195 6.83 17.66 -2.39
N ALA A 196 6.38 17.87 -3.63
CA ALA A 196 7.10 18.69 -4.58
C ALA A 196 7.57 20.00 -3.92
N THR A 197 8.86 20.24 -4.11
CA THR A 197 9.66 21.30 -3.53
C THR A 197 9.14 22.66 -3.99
N GLY A 198 8.18 23.18 -3.22
CA GLY A 198 7.72 24.56 -3.27
C GLY A 198 6.58 24.83 -4.25
N GLU A 199 5.52 25.47 -3.75
CA GLU A 199 4.48 26.17 -4.53
C GLU A 199 5.06 27.08 -5.63
N GLU A 200 6.36 27.42 -5.52
CA GLU A 200 7.14 28.24 -6.42
C GLU A 200 7.48 27.58 -7.77
N ASP A 201 7.51 26.25 -7.89
CA ASP A 201 7.82 25.58 -9.17
C ASP A 201 6.59 25.44 -10.09
N ILE A 202 5.38 25.57 -9.52
CA ILE A 202 4.12 25.48 -10.26
C ILE A 202 4.06 26.60 -11.30
N ASP A 203 3.85 26.24 -12.58
CA ASP A 203 3.56 27.21 -13.63
C ASP A 203 2.26 27.96 -13.28
N PRO A 204 2.29 29.29 -13.07
CA PRO A 204 1.08 30.07 -12.84
C PRO A 204 0.21 30.21 -14.10
N THR A 205 0.76 29.85 -15.26
CA THR A 205 0.17 30.00 -16.59
C THR A 205 0.35 28.74 -17.43
N PRO A 206 -0.08 27.55 -16.96
CA PRO A 206 0.11 26.30 -17.68
C PRO A 206 -0.47 26.44 -19.09
N ARG A 207 0.33 26.08 -20.10
CA ARG A 207 -0.01 26.29 -21.53
C ARG A 207 -0.36 27.74 -21.91
N GLY A 208 0.23 28.71 -21.23
CA GLY A 208 -0.02 30.14 -21.42
C GLY A 208 -1.39 30.62 -20.93
N GLN A 209 -2.10 29.81 -20.14
CA GLN A 209 -3.45 30.14 -19.66
C GLN A 209 -3.39 30.71 -18.23
N THR A 210 -3.69 32.00 -18.07
CA THR A 210 -3.80 32.61 -16.74
C THR A 210 -5.15 32.26 -16.10
N ILE A 211 -5.11 31.40 -15.08
CA ILE A 211 -6.29 30.93 -14.32
C ILE A 211 -6.00 31.10 -12.85
N SER A 212 -6.91 31.77 -12.13
CA SER A 212 -6.79 31.93 -10.69
C SER A 212 -6.72 30.57 -10.01
N PHE A 213 -5.77 30.42 -9.08
CA PHE A 213 -5.70 29.24 -8.24
C PHE A 213 -6.88 29.20 -7.27
N ALA A 214 -7.33 27.99 -6.97
CA ALA A 214 -8.33 27.75 -5.96
C ALA A 214 -7.75 27.92 -4.56
N GLU A 215 -8.51 28.54 -3.67
CA GLU A 215 -8.15 28.71 -2.26
C GLU A 215 -9.38 28.52 -1.37
N PHE A 216 -9.22 27.84 -0.24
CA PHE A 216 -10.20 27.94 0.85
C PHE A 216 -10.06 29.30 1.54
N ALA A 217 -11.15 29.81 2.11
CA ALA A 217 -11.09 31.00 2.95
C ALA A 217 -10.17 30.78 4.17
N ARG A 218 -9.52 31.85 4.65
CA ARG A 218 -8.45 31.82 5.67
C ARG A 218 -8.89 31.31 7.05
N ASP A 219 -10.18 31.14 7.28
CA ASP A 219 -10.83 30.71 8.52
C ASP A 219 -11.18 29.20 8.56
N ALA A 220 -10.74 28.42 7.57
CA ALA A 220 -10.88 26.97 7.58
C ALA A 220 -9.93 26.33 8.63
N ASN A 221 -10.46 26.02 9.82
CA ASN A 221 -9.68 25.53 10.98
C ASN A 221 -9.09 24.11 10.82
N ALA A 222 -9.54 23.33 9.84
CA ALA A 222 -8.99 22.00 9.53
C ALA A 222 -9.17 21.68 8.05
N LEU A 223 -8.08 21.23 7.40
CA LEU A 223 -8.03 20.85 6.00
C LEU A 223 -7.65 19.38 5.88
N PHE A 224 -8.31 18.62 5.01
CA PHE A 224 -8.11 17.18 4.84
C PHE A 224 -7.70 16.81 3.42
N TRP A 225 -6.80 15.82 3.30
CA TRP A 225 -6.56 15.16 2.02
C TRP A 225 -7.84 14.43 1.58
N PRO A 226 -8.30 14.59 0.32
CA PRO A 226 -9.66 14.22 -0.09
C PRO A 226 -9.94 12.72 -0.18
N VAL A 227 -8.95 11.83 0.00
CA VAL A 227 -9.13 10.37 -0.16
C VAL A 227 -8.45 9.59 0.95
N ILE A 228 -9.11 8.55 1.44
CA ILE A 228 -8.58 7.52 2.33
C ILE A 228 -8.25 6.31 1.46
N THR A 229 -6.97 6.04 1.27
CA THR A 229 -6.51 5.00 0.34
C THR A 229 -5.20 4.40 0.80
N SER A 230 -4.94 3.17 0.35
CA SER A 230 -3.62 2.51 0.43
C SER A 230 -2.82 2.64 -0.87
N ASP A 231 -3.28 3.47 -1.81
CA ASP A 231 -2.54 3.75 -3.02
C ASP A 231 -1.25 4.52 -2.66
N PRO A 232 -0.06 4.00 -3.04
CA PRO A 232 1.21 4.62 -2.68
C PRO A 232 1.42 5.97 -3.37
N GLN A 233 0.66 6.29 -4.42
CA GLN A 233 0.73 7.58 -5.13
C GLN A 233 -0.34 8.56 -4.64
N ALA A 234 -1.06 8.23 -3.56
CA ALA A 234 -2.25 8.95 -3.13
C ALA A 234 -2.05 10.44 -2.91
N ILE A 235 -0.84 10.90 -2.59
CA ILE A 235 -0.55 12.30 -2.26
C ILE A 235 0.27 13.01 -3.35
N LEU A 236 0.55 12.32 -4.46
CA LEU A 236 1.21 12.87 -5.64
C LEU A 236 0.25 13.81 -6.39
N VAL A 237 0.63 15.08 -6.50
CA VAL A 237 -0.09 16.08 -7.31
C VAL A 237 0.62 16.28 -8.64
N SER A 238 -0.02 15.89 -9.75
CA SER A 238 0.58 16.06 -11.08
C SER A 238 0.39 17.50 -11.60
N PHE A 239 1.47 18.15 -12.05
CA PHE A 239 1.44 19.56 -12.48
C PHE A 239 2.47 19.89 -13.57
N GLU A 240 2.34 21.07 -14.17
CA GLU A 240 3.29 21.64 -15.13
C GLU A 240 4.19 22.65 -14.40
N ARG A 241 5.50 22.49 -14.54
CA ARG A 241 6.52 23.36 -13.94
C ARG A 241 6.70 24.62 -14.78
N LYS A 242 7.21 25.70 -14.18
CA LYS A 242 7.52 26.97 -14.88
C LYS A 242 8.43 26.81 -16.10
N ASN A 243 9.29 25.79 -16.10
CA ASN A 243 10.19 25.48 -17.22
C ASN A 243 9.51 24.65 -18.34
N GLY A 244 8.20 24.41 -18.25
CA GLY A 244 7.41 23.63 -19.21
C GLY A 244 7.50 22.12 -19.05
N THR A 245 8.30 21.61 -18.11
CA THR A 245 8.35 20.17 -17.80
C THR A 245 7.18 19.74 -16.92
N ILE A 246 6.93 18.43 -16.84
CA ILE A 246 5.79 17.87 -16.13
C ILE A 246 6.28 17.10 -14.91
N ALA A 247 5.61 17.29 -13.77
CA ALA A 247 5.79 16.49 -12.56
C ALA A 247 4.59 15.54 -12.36
N GLY A 248 4.84 14.33 -11.88
CA GLY A 248 3.83 13.29 -11.73
C GLY A 248 3.35 12.72 -13.07
N ALA A 249 2.10 12.24 -13.12
CA ALA A 249 1.55 11.62 -14.32
C ALA A 249 1.02 12.67 -15.32
N PRO A 250 1.57 12.75 -16.55
CA PRO A 250 1.18 13.77 -17.51
C PRO A 250 -0.31 13.84 -17.83
N GLY A 251 -0.99 12.69 -17.92
CA GLY A 251 -2.43 12.65 -18.22
C GLY A 251 -3.34 13.11 -17.06
N ARG A 252 -2.81 13.21 -15.84
CA ARG A 252 -3.56 13.48 -14.61
C ARG A 252 -3.47 14.92 -14.13
N ARG A 253 -2.61 15.75 -14.74
CA ARG A 253 -2.44 17.16 -14.37
C ARG A 253 -3.54 18.06 -14.94
N PHE A 254 -3.73 19.23 -14.32
CA PHE A 254 -4.58 20.29 -14.86
C PHE A 254 -4.09 20.76 -16.24
N LEU A 255 -5.01 20.94 -17.18
CA LEU A 255 -4.80 21.25 -18.61
C LEU A 255 -4.04 20.21 -19.44
N ALA A 256 -3.92 18.97 -18.95
CA ALA A 256 -3.50 17.83 -19.78
C ALA A 256 -4.39 17.67 -21.02
N ASP A 257 -3.81 17.18 -22.12
CA ASP A 257 -4.57 16.83 -23.31
C ASP A 257 -5.46 15.61 -23.05
N ARG A 258 -6.75 15.74 -23.35
CA ARG A 258 -7.70 14.63 -23.39
C ARG A 258 -8.13 14.39 -24.83
N GLN A 259 -8.34 13.12 -25.17
CA GLN A 259 -8.81 12.70 -26.50
C GLN A 259 -7.91 13.27 -27.62
N ASN A 260 -6.59 13.07 -27.51
CA ASN A 260 -5.60 13.55 -28.48
C ASN A 260 -5.64 15.08 -28.70
N GLY A 261 -5.88 15.84 -27.63
CA GLY A 261 -5.93 17.31 -27.68
C GLY A 261 -7.27 17.87 -28.11
N ALA A 262 -8.35 17.09 -28.15
CA ALA A 262 -9.69 17.62 -28.43
C ALA A 262 -10.31 18.38 -27.23
N ARG A 263 -9.78 18.18 -26.02
CA ARG A 263 -10.28 18.82 -24.79
C ARG A 263 -9.17 19.00 -23.77
N TYR A 264 -9.20 20.09 -23.00
CA TYR A 264 -8.37 20.26 -21.81
C TYR A 264 -8.93 19.45 -20.63
N HIS A 265 -8.02 18.85 -19.86
CA HIS A 265 -8.33 18.30 -18.56
C HIS A 265 -8.57 19.44 -17.54
N VAL A 266 -9.81 19.61 -17.05
CA VAL A 266 -10.18 20.75 -16.18
C VAL A 266 -10.09 20.41 -14.68
N GLY A 267 -9.50 19.28 -14.34
CA GLY A 267 -9.26 18.84 -12.96
C GLY A 267 -7.87 18.24 -12.80
N ILE A 268 -7.62 17.65 -11.63
CA ILE A 268 -6.47 16.78 -11.36
C ILE A 268 -7.00 15.41 -10.94
N ASP A 269 -6.47 14.33 -11.54
CA ASP A 269 -6.88 12.97 -11.17
C ASP A 269 -6.01 12.47 -10.01
N ILE A 270 -6.61 12.38 -8.82
CA ILE A 270 -5.96 11.90 -7.61
C ILE A 270 -5.88 10.37 -7.64
N PHE A 271 -4.70 9.82 -7.35
CA PHE A 271 -4.48 8.38 -7.28
C PHE A 271 -5.21 7.76 -6.09
N CYS A 272 -5.97 6.70 -6.35
CA CYS A 272 -6.67 5.91 -5.35
C CYS A 272 -7.19 4.63 -6.01
N ARG A 273 -7.87 3.77 -5.25
CA ARG A 273 -8.43 2.51 -5.73
C ARG A 273 -9.95 2.58 -5.79
N ALA A 274 -10.53 1.79 -6.69
CA ALA A 274 -11.97 1.64 -6.76
C ALA A 274 -12.54 1.19 -5.40
N GLY A 275 -13.55 1.90 -4.91
CA GLY A 275 -14.17 1.63 -3.61
C GLY A 275 -13.52 2.30 -2.41
N ASP A 276 -12.40 3.01 -2.59
CA ASP A 276 -11.81 3.84 -1.53
C ASP A 276 -12.76 4.96 -1.09
N GLU A 277 -12.53 5.48 0.12
CA GLU A 277 -13.40 6.48 0.73
C GLU A 277 -12.93 7.89 0.40
N VAL A 278 -13.85 8.77 0.03
CA VAL A 278 -13.60 10.19 -0.25
C VAL A 278 -14.07 10.99 0.95
N VAL A 279 -13.28 11.97 1.38
CA VAL A 279 -13.60 12.87 2.49
C VAL A 279 -13.68 14.32 2.05
N SER A 280 -14.54 15.08 2.71
CA SER A 280 -14.66 16.52 2.49
C SER A 280 -13.39 17.22 2.97
N CYS A 281 -12.76 18.02 2.11
CA CYS A 281 -11.50 18.69 2.43
C CYS A 281 -11.65 19.67 3.58
N THR A 282 -12.82 20.31 3.71
CA THR A 282 -13.17 21.13 4.86
C THR A 282 -14.69 21.18 4.99
N SER A 283 -15.23 21.91 5.96
CA SER A 283 -16.67 22.03 6.12
C SER A 283 -17.30 22.74 4.91
N GLY A 284 -18.52 22.39 4.54
CA GLY A 284 -19.16 22.93 3.35
C GLY A 284 -20.60 22.45 3.18
N LYS A 285 -21.18 22.80 2.05
CA LYS A 285 -22.55 22.44 1.70
C LYS A 285 -22.58 21.69 0.37
N ILE A 286 -23.26 20.56 0.31
CA ILE A 286 -23.43 19.82 -0.95
C ILE A 286 -24.36 20.63 -1.85
N VAL A 287 -23.91 20.99 -3.05
CA VAL A 287 -24.65 21.87 -3.98
C VAL A 287 -25.07 21.20 -5.29
N ALA A 288 -24.45 20.08 -5.66
CA ALA A 288 -24.90 19.26 -6.78
C ALA A 288 -24.40 17.82 -6.66
N PHE A 289 -25.19 16.87 -7.17
CA PHE A 289 -24.80 15.47 -7.35
C PHE A 289 -25.52 14.91 -8.57
N TYR A 290 -24.79 14.53 -9.62
CA TYR A 290 -25.39 14.14 -10.91
C TYR A 290 -24.43 13.27 -11.76
N PRO A 291 -24.94 12.52 -12.77
CA PRO A 291 -24.11 11.71 -13.67
C PRO A 291 -23.01 12.52 -14.36
N PHE A 292 -21.79 11.98 -14.38
CA PHE A 292 -20.60 12.69 -14.83
C PHE A 292 -19.93 12.02 -16.04
N TYR A 293 -19.64 10.73 -15.92
CA TYR A 293 -18.96 9.98 -16.97
C TYR A 293 -19.42 8.53 -16.97
N THR A 294 -19.79 8.01 -18.13
CA THR A 294 -20.07 6.58 -18.30
C THR A 294 -18.83 5.90 -18.83
N ARG A 295 -18.32 4.92 -18.09
CA ARG A 295 -17.15 4.14 -18.50
C ARG A 295 -17.51 3.30 -19.73
N PRO A 296 -16.86 3.52 -20.88
CA PRO A 296 -17.22 2.83 -22.12
C PRO A 296 -16.94 1.33 -22.07
N THR A 297 -16.01 0.90 -21.21
CA THR A 297 -15.60 -0.51 -21.07
C THR A 297 -16.54 -1.33 -20.19
N THR A 298 -17.20 -0.71 -19.21
CA THR A 298 -18.02 -1.42 -18.20
C THR A 298 -19.47 -0.97 -18.15
N GLY A 299 -19.81 0.15 -18.78
CA GLY A 299 -21.12 0.78 -18.67
C GLY A 299 -21.41 1.44 -17.32
N GLU A 300 -20.43 1.47 -16.41
CA GLU A 300 -20.58 2.09 -15.09
C GLU A 300 -20.74 3.60 -15.24
N GLU A 301 -21.81 4.15 -14.68
CA GLU A 301 -22.03 5.59 -14.57
C GLU A 301 -21.39 6.13 -13.29
N THR A 302 -20.42 7.04 -13.45
CA THR A 302 -19.79 7.78 -12.35
C THR A 302 -20.49 9.12 -12.17
N TYR A 303 -20.36 9.71 -10.99
CA TYR A 303 -21.08 10.92 -10.59
C TYR A 303 -20.11 12.03 -10.21
N ALA A 304 -20.57 13.25 -10.41
CA ALA A 304 -19.94 14.46 -9.91
C ALA A 304 -20.57 14.81 -8.57
N LEU A 305 -19.74 15.21 -7.58
CA LEU A 305 -20.18 15.63 -6.27
C LEU A 305 -19.61 17.02 -5.98
N PHE A 306 -20.48 18.03 -6.06
CA PHE A 306 -20.10 19.42 -5.81
C PHE A 306 -20.38 19.80 -4.37
N ILE A 307 -19.36 20.29 -3.69
CA ILE A 307 -19.45 20.84 -2.33
C ILE A 307 -18.95 22.28 -2.35
N ALA A 308 -19.81 23.20 -1.94
CA ALA A 308 -19.47 24.60 -1.74
C ALA A 308 -18.81 24.76 -0.37
N HIS A 309 -17.54 25.10 -0.38
CA HIS A 309 -16.77 25.52 0.78
C HIS A 309 -16.69 27.04 0.84
N ALA A 310 -16.19 27.59 1.94
CA ALA A 310 -15.89 29.01 2.02
C ALA A 310 -14.79 29.36 0.98
N GLY A 311 -15.13 30.21 0.00
CA GLY A 311 -14.20 30.70 -1.03
C GLY A 311 -14.11 29.88 -2.32
N VAL A 312 -14.52 28.60 -2.32
CA VAL A 312 -14.37 27.69 -3.48
C VAL A 312 -15.45 26.63 -3.52
N VAL A 313 -15.85 26.19 -4.72
CA VAL A 313 -16.63 24.95 -4.91
C VAL A 313 -15.71 23.86 -5.44
N VAL A 314 -15.72 22.70 -4.80
CA VAL A 314 -14.94 21.52 -5.22
C VAL A 314 -15.88 20.49 -5.82
N ASN A 315 -15.52 19.94 -6.98
CA ASN A 315 -16.10 18.72 -7.52
C ASN A 315 -15.21 17.53 -7.15
N TYR A 316 -15.73 16.65 -6.29
CA TYR A 316 -15.15 15.33 -6.01
C TYR A 316 -15.64 14.34 -7.07
N GLY A 317 -15.16 14.51 -8.30
CA GLY A 317 -15.67 13.80 -9.46
C GLY A 317 -15.29 12.33 -9.52
N GLU A 318 -16.04 11.59 -10.35
CA GLU A 318 -15.89 10.14 -10.57
C GLU A 318 -16.15 9.28 -9.34
N VAL A 319 -17.10 9.70 -8.52
CA VAL A 319 -17.61 8.93 -7.39
C VAL A 319 -18.74 7.99 -7.81
N THR A 320 -19.03 6.97 -7.00
CA THR A 320 -20.12 6.03 -7.28
C THR A 320 -21.49 6.70 -7.20
N ALA A 321 -22.42 6.29 -8.06
CA ALA A 321 -23.84 6.71 -8.03
C ALA A 321 -24.51 6.51 -6.66
N SER A 322 -24.06 5.50 -5.90
CA SER A 322 -24.61 5.19 -4.59
C SER A 322 -24.17 6.11 -3.46
N SER A 323 -23.24 7.04 -3.70
CA SER A 323 -22.60 7.84 -2.63
C SER A 323 -23.60 8.57 -1.74
N ALA A 324 -24.55 9.33 -2.31
CA ALA A 324 -25.59 10.01 -1.52
C ALA A 324 -26.34 9.07 -0.56
N ARG A 325 -26.70 7.88 -1.06
CA ARG A 325 -27.39 6.86 -0.26
C ARG A 325 -26.49 6.23 0.80
N VAL A 326 -25.22 5.95 0.48
CA VAL A 326 -24.26 5.28 1.37
C VAL A 326 -23.90 6.17 2.56
N TYR A 327 -23.72 7.47 2.33
CA TYR A 327 -23.30 8.42 3.35
C TYR A 327 -24.46 9.21 3.96
N GLY A 328 -25.70 8.96 3.51
CA GLY A 328 -26.92 9.47 4.14
C GLY A 328 -27.10 10.98 4.01
N TRP A 329 -26.65 11.58 2.90
CA TRP A 329 -26.81 13.00 2.63
C TRP A 329 -27.63 13.25 1.36
N ALA A 330 -28.18 14.45 1.25
CA ALA A 330 -28.85 14.99 0.07
C ALA A 330 -28.21 16.31 -0.38
N VAL A 331 -28.48 16.70 -1.63
CA VAL A 331 -28.09 18.04 -2.11
C VAL A 331 -28.78 19.09 -1.26
N GLY A 332 -28.00 19.97 -0.65
CA GLY A 332 -28.45 20.95 0.32
C GLY A 332 -27.92 20.71 1.73
N ASP A 333 -27.41 19.52 2.03
CA ASP A 333 -26.90 19.19 3.37
C ASP A 333 -25.53 19.81 3.64
N GLN A 334 -25.27 20.07 4.92
CA GLN A 334 -23.95 20.46 5.40
C GLN A 334 -23.08 19.21 5.56
N VAL A 335 -21.79 19.38 5.28
CA VAL A 335 -20.74 18.40 5.57
C VAL A 335 -19.68 19.04 6.43
N GLU A 336 -19.10 18.25 7.32
CA GLU A 336 -17.99 18.65 8.20
C GLU A 336 -16.63 18.36 7.54
N ALA A 337 -15.59 19.08 7.95
CA ALA A 337 -14.22 18.80 7.55
C ALA A 337 -13.83 17.34 7.89
N GLY A 338 -13.28 16.60 6.91
CA GLY A 338 -12.89 15.20 7.08
C GLY A 338 -14.04 14.20 7.06
N GLN A 339 -15.30 14.66 6.91
CA GLN A 339 -16.45 13.77 6.79
C GLN A 339 -16.32 12.91 5.54
N LYS A 340 -16.55 11.60 5.67
CA LYS A 340 -16.68 10.70 4.51
C LYS A 340 -17.93 11.06 3.72
N ILE A 341 -17.75 11.36 2.44
CA ILE A 341 -18.80 11.93 1.57
C ILE A 341 -19.10 11.07 0.35
N ALA A 342 -18.16 10.24 -0.11
CA ALA A 342 -18.36 9.44 -1.31
C ALA A 342 -17.43 8.23 -1.38
N ARG A 343 -17.71 7.33 -2.34
CA ARG A 343 -16.78 6.26 -2.73
C ARG A 343 -16.22 6.50 -4.11
N VAL A 344 -14.94 6.21 -4.29
CA VAL A 344 -14.26 6.18 -5.60
C VAL A 344 -14.95 5.16 -6.50
N SER A 345 -15.29 5.54 -7.73
CA SER A 345 -15.89 4.62 -8.71
C SER A 345 -14.87 3.62 -9.28
N GLY A 346 -15.30 2.76 -10.19
CA GLY A 346 -14.41 1.83 -10.91
C GLY A 346 -13.38 2.49 -11.82
N THR A 347 -13.30 3.83 -11.88
CA THR A 347 -12.20 4.54 -12.53
C THR A 347 -10.90 4.55 -11.71
N ALA A 348 -10.97 4.21 -10.41
CA ALA A 348 -9.80 4.20 -9.52
C ALA A 348 -9.05 5.54 -9.51
N MET A 349 -9.81 6.63 -9.48
CA MET A 349 -9.30 7.99 -9.31
C MET A 349 -10.43 8.92 -8.83
N ILE A 350 -10.05 10.02 -8.19
CA ILE A 350 -10.95 11.16 -7.98
C ILE A 350 -10.58 12.27 -8.94
N HIS A 351 -11.55 12.66 -9.76
CA HIS A 351 -11.42 13.78 -10.68
C HIS A 351 -11.69 15.08 -9.93
N PHE A 352 -10.63 15.69 -9.40
CA PHE A 352 -10.73 16.84 -8.50
C PHE A 352 -10.73 18.15 -9.31
N GLU A 353 -11.89 18.81 -9.39
CA GLU A 353 -12.03 20.10 -10.07
C GLU A 353 -12.41 21.21 -9.06
N THR A 354 -12.01 22.45 -9.35
CA THR A 354 -12.30 23.61 -8.51
C THR A 354 -12.95 24.74 -9.28
N TYR A 355 -13.93 25.41 -8.65
CA TYR A 355 -14.74 26.44 -9.27
C TYR A 355 -15.01 27.62 -8.34
N VAL A 356 -15.36 28.77 -8.92
CA VAL A 356 -15.81 29.94 -8.17
C VAL A 356 -17.12 29.65 -7.39
N PRO A 357 -17.35 30.32 -6.25
CA PRO A 357 -18.58 30.20 -5.48
C PRO A 357 -19.86 30.32 -6.32
N GLY A 358 -20.84 29.46 -6.02
CA GLY A 358 -22.13 29.41 -6.72
C GLY A 358 -22.18 28.45 -7.91
N THR A 359 -21.04 27.89 -8.34
CA THR A 359 -21.00 26.88 -9.40
C THR A 359 -21.64 25.57 -8.96
N LYS A 360 -22.46 24.96 -9.83
CA LYS A 360 -23.17 23.69 -9.58
C LYS A 360 -23.03 22.67 -10.71
N ALA A 361 -22.25 23.01 -11.73
CA ALA A 361 -22.04 22.17 -12.90
C ALA A 361 -20.57 22.27 -13.34
N ASN A 362 -20.03 21.15 -13.80
CA ASN A 362 -18.66 21.06 -14.28
C ASN A 362 -18.50 21.79 -15.61
N ALA A 363 -17.31 22.33 -15.85
CA ALA A 363 -16.97 22.96 -17.11
C ALA A 363 -16.38 21.94 -18.09
N ARG A 364 -16.60 22.18 -19.38
CA ARG A 364 -15.87 21.53 -20.46
C ARG A 364 -15.10 22.58 -21.22
N TRP A 365 -13.81 22.35 -21.47
CA TRP A 365 -12.98 23.31 -22.21
C TRP A 365 -12.32 22.66 -23.42
N LEU A 366 -12.69 23.14 -24.61
CA LEU A 366 -12.13 22.74 -25.90
C LEU A 366 -11.04 23.73 -26.32
N PRO A 367 -9.93 23.28 -26.93
CA PRO A 367 -8.96 24.20 -27.52
C PRO A 367 -9.61 25.13 -28.55
N GLY A 368 -9.23 26.41 -28.51
CA GLY A 368 -9.80 27.46 -29.35
C GLY A 368 -11.15 28.02 -28.89
N SER A 369 -11.81 27.41 -27.89
CA SER A 369 -13.02 27.99 -27.27
C SER A 369 -12.68 28.94 -26.12
N PRO A 370 -13.55 29.92 -25.81
CA PRO A 370 -13.36 30.79 -24.65
C PRO A 370 -13.16 29.99 -23.36
N ARG A 371 -12.24 30.46 -22.52
CA ARG A 371 -11.99 29.86 -21.20
C ARG A 371 -13.25 29.92 -20.33
N PRO A 372 -13.65 28.81 -19.67
CA PRO A 372 -14.72 28.85 -18.69
C PRO A 372 -14.39 29.81 -17.54
N THR A 373 -15.24 30.82 -17.32
CA THR A 373 -15.02 31.84 -16.29
C THR A 373 -15.19 31.31 -14.87
N SER A 374 -15.92 30.19 -14.71
CA SER A 374 -16.14 29.55 -13.42
C SER A 374 -14.96 28.70 -12.94
N LEU A 375 -14.05 28.31 -13.84
CA LEU A 375 -12.98 27.35 -13.54
C LEU A 375 -11.82 27.99 -12.77
N LEU A 376 -11.36 27.31 -11.72
CA LEU A 376 -10.17 27.64 -10.94
C LEU A 376 -9.14 26.51 -11.08
N ASN A 377 -7.86 26.86 -10.92
CA ASN A 377 -6.76 25.90 -10.97
C ASN A 377 -6.58 25.21 -9.59
N PRO A 378 -6.79 23.88 -9.48
CA PRO A 378 -6.73 23.17 -8.21
C PRO A 378 -5.31 22.89 -7.72
N THR A 379 -4.28 23.09 -8.55
CA THR A 379 -2.91 22.62 -8.27
C THR A 379 -2.39 23.09 -6.92
N ARG A 380 -2.38 24.41 -6.66
CA ARG A 380 -1.88 24.95 -5.37
C ARG A 380 -2.67 24.47 -4.17
N LEU A 381 -3.99 24.34 -4.32
CA LEU A 381 -4.85 23.83 -3.27
C LEU A 381 -4.45 22.40 -2.88
N LEU A 382 -4.32 21.51 -3.87
CA LEU A 382 -3.92 20.13 -3.63
C LEU A 382 -2.50 20.03 -3.10
N PHE A 383 -1.58 20.89 -3.54
CA PHE A 383 -0.24 20.99 -2.95
C PHE A 383 -0.26 21.30 -1.46
N ARG A 384 -1.03 22.31 -1.05
CA ARG A 384 -1.20 22.65 0.37
C ARG A 384 -1.86 21.52 1.15
N LEU A 385 -2.87 20.87 0.58
CA LEU A 385 -3.52 19.70 1.21
C LEU A 385 -2.56 18.51 1.32
N ALA A 386 -1.70 18.28 0.34
CA ALA A 386 -0.70 17.21 0.37
C ALA A 386 0.37 17.47 1.42
N ALA A 387 0.77 18.73 1.61
CA ALA A 387 1.82 19.14 2.54
C ALA A 387 1.34 19.33 3.98
N THR A 388 0.11 19.84 4.19
CA THR A 388 -0.38 20.30 5.50
C THR A 388 -1.74 19.73 5.88
N GLY A 389 -2.43 19.08 4.94
CA GLY A 389 -3.73 18.49 5.19
C GLY A 389 -3.65 17.30 6.13
N ILE A 390 -4.66 17.18 6.98
CA ILE A 390 -4.91 16.02 7.82
C ILE A 390 -5.23 14.83 6.90
N ARG A 391 -4.50 13.74 7.04
CA ARG A 391 -4.76 12.47 6.35
C ARG A 391 -5.53 11.56 7.28
N ILE A 392 -6.53 10.87 6.76
CA ILE A 392 -7.20 9.80 7.50
C ILE A 392 -6.64 8.47 6.97
N GLY A 393 -5.98 7.71 7.85
CA GLY A 393 -5.47 6.38 7.54
C GLY A 393 -6.59 5.37 7.31
N LEU A 394 -6.26 4.21 6.73
CA LEU A 394 -7.21 3.09 6.59
C LEU A 394 -7.73 2.58 7.94
N ASP A 395 -6.98 2.82 9.01
CA ASP A 395 -7.36 2.53 10.40
C ASP A 395 -8.31 3.59 10.99
N GLY A 396 -8.64 4.64 10.23
CA GLY A 396 -9.50 5.74 10.62
C GLY A 396 -8.83 6.78 11.50
N LYS A 397 -7.52 6.70 11.73
CA LYS A 397 -6.79 7.71 12.49
C LYS A 397 -6.49 8.92 11.63
N ALA A 398 -6.73 10.10 12.17
CA ALA A 398 -6.35 11.37 11.57
C ALA A 398 -4.91 11.70 11.96
N THR A 399 -4.03 11.85 10.98
CA THR A 399 -2.65 12.31 11.17
C THR A 399 -2.46 13.63 10.45
N THR A 400 -1.93 14.63 11.14
CA THR A 400 -1.38 15.81 10.46
C THR A 400 -0.06 15.42 9.80
N ALA A 401 0.23 15.95 8.61
CA ALA A 401 1.62 15.97 8.16
C ALA A 401 2.43 16.73 9.22
N SER A 402 3.46 16.10 9.78
CA SER A 402 4.34 16.76 10.73
C SER A 402 4.91 18.01 10.05
N PRO A 403 4.93 19.19 10.69
CA PRO A 403 5.80 20.25 10.22
C PRO A 403 7.22 19.69 10.36
N LEU A 404 7.85 19.35 9.24
CA LEU A 404 9.30 19.37 9.18
C LEU A 404 9.72 20.67 9.86
N ALA A 405 10.52 20.55 10.91
CA ALA A 405 11.05 21.68 11.64
C ALA A 405 11.62 22.65 10.62
N PHE A 406 10.94 23.79 10.42
CA PHE A 406 11.47 24.94 9.71
C PHE A 406 12.57 25.54 10.58
N GLY A 407 13.71 24.85 10.61
CA GLY A 407 14.94 25.27 11.26
C GLY A 407 15.94 25.62 10.18
N ASN A 408 16.20 26.93 10.04
CA ASN A 408 17.22 27.57 9.23
C ASN A 408 18.39 26.65 8.78
N ILE A 409 18.31 26.15 7.55
CA ILE A 409 19.48 25.79 6.76
C ILE A 409 19.33 26.52 5.42
N THR A 410 20.11 27.58 5.24
CA THR A 410 20.55 28.03 3.91
C THR A 410 21.98 27.49 3.83
N PRO A 411 22.37 26.57 2.92
CA PRO A 411 22.59 26.85 1.47
C PRO A 411 22.52 25.57 0.57
N PRO A 412 23.08 25.52 -0.66
CA PRO A 412 23.07 26.47 -1.76
C PRO A 412 22.14 26.02 -2.92
N VAL A 413 21.79 26.99 -3.76
CA VAL A 413 21.19 26.78 -5.07
C VAL A 413 22.20 26.05 -5.97
N ASP A 414 21.99 24.76 -6.24
CA ASP A 414 22.32 24.10 -7.51
C ASP A 414 21.94 22.59 -7.49
N ARG A 415 21.07 22.21 -8.44
CA ARG A 415 20.69 20.84 -8.90
C ARG A 415 19.93 19.91 -7.93
N LEU A 416 18.60 19.87 -8.09
CA LEU A 416 17.85 18.61 -8.07
C LEU A 416 17.70 18.13 -9.53
N GLU A 417 18.76 17.50 -10.04
CA GLU A 417 18.63 16.53 -11.12
C GLU A 417 18.01 15.27 -10.52
N SER A 418 17.23 14.56 -11.32
CA SER A 418 16.67 13.22 -11.07
C SER A 418 17.50 12.34 -10.11
N GLY A 419 16.83 11.55 -9.26
CA GLY A 419 17.49 10.42 -8.61
C GLY A 419 18.24 9.58 -9.67
N PRO A 420 19.43 9.03 -9.36
CA PRO A 420 20.32 8.49 -10.37
C PRO A 420 19.62 7.42 -11.20
N HIS A 421 19.45 7.73 -12.49
CA HIS A 421 18.93 6.83 -13.49
C HIS A 421 19.84 5.60 -13.60
N PRO A 422 19.36 4.49 -14.18
CA PRO A 422 20.24 3.47 -14.70
C PRO A 422 21.35 4.08 -15.54
N GLY A 423 22.58 3.98 -15.05
CA GLY A 423 23.75 4.44 -15.77
C GLY A 423 23.97 3.69 -17.07
N SER A 424 24.89 4.21 -17.89
CA SER A 424 25.33 3.55 -19.10
C SER A 424 26.84 3.44 -19.13
N GLY A 425 27.34 2.24 -19.36
CA GLY A 425 28.75 1.97 -19.61
C GLY A 425 28.92 1.29 -20.97
N GLY A 426 29.87 1.78 -21.77
CA GLY A 426 30.25 1.12 -23.03
C GLY A 426 30.86 -0.26 -22.80
N TRP A 427 31.23 -0.95 -23.88
CA TRP A 427 31.89 -2.26 -23.78
C TRP A 427 33.22 -2.15 -23.02
N HIS A 428 33.34 -2.89 -21.93
CA HIS A 428 34.54 -2.97 -21.12
C HIS A 428 34.63 -4.31 -20.38
N SER A 429 35.77 -4.55 -19.72
CA SER A 429 36.01 -5.72 -18.90
C SER A 429 36.91 -5.38 -17.70
N LYS A 430 37.00 -6.30 -16.73
CA LYS A 430 37.87 -6.18 -15.57
C LYS A 430 38.67 -7.48 -15.40
N PHE A 431 39.97 -7.34 -15.11
CA PHE A 431 40.91 -8.46 -14.92
C PHE A 431 40.93 -9.48 -16.07
N ASP A 432 40.85 -8.99 -17.32
CA ASP A 432 40.80 -9.82 -18.53
C ASP A 432 39.64 -10.85 -18.54
N GLY A 433 38.56 -10.56 -17.81
CA GLY A 433 37.32 -11.33 -17.82
C GLY A 433 36.48 -11.05 -19.07
N GLN A 434 35.26 -11.59 -19.09
CA GLN A 434 34.34 -11.33 -20.20
C GLN A 434 34.05 -9.83 -20.36
N ASP A 435 33.72 -9.44 -21.58
CA ASP A 435 33.23 -8.09 -21.85
C ASP A 435 31.74 -7.95 -21.48
N TRP A 436 31.37 -6.79 -20.97
CA TRP A 436 29.98 -6.35 -20.83
C TRP A 436 29.82 -4.87 -21.15
N ARG A 437 28.59 -4.48 -21.41
CA ARG A 437 28.11 -3.09 -21.40
C ARG A 437 26.80 -3.06 -20.63
N PHE A 438 26.36 -1.89 -20.17
CA PHE A 438 25.07 -1.75 -19.51
C PHE A 438 24.42 -0.42 -19.88
N ASP A 439 23.09 -0.39 -19.82
CA ASP A 439 22.27 0.78 -20.08
C ASP A 439 20.93 0.67 -19.33
N GLU A 440 19.97 1.55 -19.65
CA GLU A 440 18.65 1.59 -19.03
C GLU A 440 17.79 0.34 -19.23
N ARG A 441 18.20 -0.59 -20.08
CA ARG A 441 17.49 -1.84 -20.35
C ARG A 441 18.08 -3.03 -19.58
N GLY A 442 19.33 -2.94 -19.15
CA GLY A 442 20.03 -3.96 -18.38
C GLY A 442 21.50 -4.16 -18.79
N VAL A 443 22.06 -5.32 -18.42
CA VAL A 443 23.43 -5.71 -18.77
C VAL A 443 23.43 -6.50 -20.08
N TYR A 444 24.43 -6.25 -20.93
CA TYR A 444 24.65 -6.95 -22.19
C TYR A 444 25.99 -7.67 -22.19
N THR A 445 26.00 -8.89 -22.73
CA THR A 445 27.18 -9.73 -22.93
C THR A 445 27.28 -10.14 -24.40
N LYS A 446 28.45 -10.54 -24.90
CA LYS A 446 28.58 -11.09 -26.26
C LYS A 446 28.47 -12.61 -26.27
N ASP A 447 27.80 -13.15 -27.28
CA ASP A 447 27.91 -14.57 -27.60
C ASP A 447 29.17 -14.89 -28.41
N ARG A 448 29.37 -16.16 -28.76
CA ARG A 448 30.54 -16.61 -29.54
C ARG A 448 30.61 -16.02 -30.95
N SER A 449 29.50 -15.52 -31.49
CA SER A 449 29.44 -14.84 -32.79
C SER A 449 29.70 -13.34 -32.68
N GLY A 450 29.77 -12.81 -31.45
CA GLY A 450 29.89 -11.39 -31.16
C GLY A 450 28.54 -10.67 -31.06
N ALA A 451 27.41 -11.39 -31.11
CA ALA A 451 26.08 -10.80 -30.98
C ALA A 451 25.79 -10.38 -29.53
N GLU A 452 25.14 -9.24 -29.36
CA GLU A 452 24.79 -8.71 -28.04
C GLU A 452 23.59 -9.47 -27.44
N ILE A 453 23.73 -9.93 -26.20
CA ILE A 453 22.69 -10.58 -25.43
C ILE A 453 22.34 -9.72 -24.22
N LEU A 454 21.13 -9.16 -24.20
CA LEU A 454 20.54 -8.56 -23.01
C LEU A 454 20.25 -9.66 -21.97
N ARG A 455 20.79 -9.50 -20.77
CA ARG A 455 20.64 -10.45 -19.66
C ARG A 455 19.35 -10.14 -18.90
N ARG A 456 18.43 -11.11 -18.88
CA ARG A 456 17.18 -11.13 -18.10
C ARG A 456 16.87 -12.54 -17.65
N THR A 457 16.02 -12.69 -16.65
CA THR A 457 15.52 -14.03 -16.33
C THR A 457 14.51 -14.51 -17.38
N PRO A 458 14.37 -15.83 -17.60
CA PRO A 458 13.34 -16.34 -18.50
C PRO A 458 11.93 -16.05 -17.97
N GLY A 459 11.11 -15.37 -18.78
CA GLY A 459 9.71 -15.09 -18.46
C GLY A 459 9.47 -13.70 -17.88
N ALA A 460 8.42 -13.56 -17.07
CA ALA A 460 8.08 -12.29 -16.43
C ALA A 460 9.01 -12.01 -15.23
N PRO A 461 9.42 -10.74 -14.98
CA PRO A 461 10.32 -10.36 -13.88
C PRO A 461 9.61 -10.40 -12.51
N SER A 462 9.07 -11.56 -12.15
CA SER A 462 8.18 -11.75 -11.00
C SER A 462 8.86 -11.45 -9.66
N THR A 463 10.15 -11.78 -9.53
CA THR A 463 10.95 -11.43 -8.34
C THR A 463 11.10 -9.93 -8.20
N CYS A 464 11.55 -9.22 -9.25
CA CYS A 464 11.71 -7.76 -9.22
C CYS A 464 10.37 -7.03 -9.06
N ARG A 465 9.27 -7.52 -9.66
CA ARG A 465 7.92 -6.98 -9.40
C ARG A 465 7.48 -7.16 -7.95
N LYS A 466 7.82 -8.29 -7.34
CA LYS A 466 7.53 -8.51 -5.91
C LYS A 466 8.36 -7.57 -5.03
N ILE A 467 9.65 -7.39 -5.33
CA ILE A 467 10.51 -6.41 -4.65
C ILE A 467 9.91 -5.01 -4.77
N TRP A 468 9.55 -4.59 -5.98
CA TRP A 468 8.89 -3.31 -6.22
C TRP A 468 7.60 -3.16 -5.40
N SER A 469 6.71 -4.15 -5.46
CA SER A 469 5.43 -4.11 -4.73
C SER A 469 5.58 -4.01 -3.21
N LEU A 470 6.70 -4.50 -2.64
CA LEU A 470 6.96 -4.49 -1.21
C LEU A 470 7.78 -3.28 -0.78
N TYR A 471 8.77 -2.89 -1.59
CA TYR A 471 9.87 -2.03 -1.17
C TYR A 471 10.09 -0.81 -2.06
N ALA A 472 9.24 -0.52 -3.05
CA ALA A 472 9.42 0.65 -3.93
C ALA A 472 9.70 1.97 -3.17
N PRO A 473 8.94 2.34 -2.11
CA PRO A 473 9.23 3.57 -1.36
C PRO A 473 10.63 3.56 -0.73
N LEU A 474 11.04 2.44 -0.14
CA LEU A 474 12.33 2.29 0.53
C LEU A 474 13.49 2.30 -0.47
N VAL A 475 13.32 1.64 -1.62
CA VAL A 475 14.30 1.63 -2.71
C VAL A 475 14.52 3.03 -3.25
N LEU A 476 13.45 3.80 -3.50
CA LEU A 476 13.56 5.15 -4.04
C LEU A 476 14.14 6.14 -3.02
N ALA A 477 13.72 6.07 -1.75
CA ALA A 477 14.26 6.92 -0.69
C ALA A 477 15.77 6.68 -0.51
N SER A 478 16.20 5.42 -0.38
CA SER A 478 17.62 5.08 -0.25
C SER A 478 18.42 5.39 -1.52
N SER A 479 17.81 5.25 -2.70
CA SER A 479 18.43 5.63 -3.98
C SER A 479 18.77 7.12 -4.01
N GLN A 480 17.80 7.97 -3.66
CA GLN A 480 17.97 9.41 -3.63
C GLN A 480 18.99 9.83 -2.56
N LYS A 481 18.84 9.32 -1.33
CA LYS A 481 19.72 9.64 -0.21
C LYS A 481 21.18 9.33 -0.51
N HIS A 482 21.46 8.16 -1.07
CA HIS A 482 22.82 7.68 -1.28
C HIS A 482 23.37 7.97 -2.68
N GLY A 483 22.56 8.51 -3.60
CA GLY A 483 22.95 8.66 -4.99
C GLY A 483 23.30 7.31 -5.63
N VAL A 484 22.48 6.28 -5.36
CA VAL A 484 22.62 4.93 -5.92
C VAL A 484 21.44 4.63 -6.82
N ASN A 485 21.69 4.17 -8.05
CA ASN A 485 20.64 3.80 -8.98
C ASN A 485 19.67 2.74 -8.38
N PRO A 486 18.33 2.94 -8.45
CA PRO A 486 17.36 2.03 -7.83
C PRO A 486 17.41 0.61 -8.41
N ALA A 487 17.84 0.44 -9.67
CA ALA A 487 18.06 -0.87 -10.26
C ALA A 487 19.17 -1.66 -9.55
N LEU A 488 20.21 -0.99 -9.03
CA LEU A 488 21.28 -1.64 -8.25
C LEU A 488 20.76 -2.16 -6.91
N ILE A 489 19.89 -1.39 -6.24
CA ILE A 489 19.28 -1.79 -4.96
C ILE A 489 18.37 -3.00 -5.19
N MET A 490 17.49 -2.95 -6.20
CA MET A 490 16.61 -4.07 -6.56
C MET A 490 17.39 -5.31 -7.00
N MET A 491 18.44 -5.14 -7.81
CA MET A 491 19.36 -6.22 -8.22
C MET A 491 19.99 -6.87 -6.99
N THR A 492 20.46 -6.08 -6.03
CA THR A 492 21.11 -6.58 -4.82
C THR A 492 20.14 -7.39 -3.98
N ILE A 493 18.93 -6.89 -3.72
CA ILE A 493 17.87 -7.65 -3.01
C ILE A 493 17.58 -8.97 -3.74
N ALA A 494 17.36 -8.94 -5.06
CA ALA A 494 17.06 -10.14 -5.84
C ALA A 494 18.20 -11.17 -5.81
N THR A 495 19.44 -10.70 -5.89
CA THR A 495 20.63 -11.57 -5.94
C THR A 495 20.90 -12.21 -4.59
N GLU A 496 20.74 -11.44 -3.52
CA GLU A 496 21.06 -11.84 -2.14
C GLU A 496 19.94 -12.66 -1.49
N THR A 497 18.66 -12.29 -1.72
CA THR A 497 17.52 -12.89 -1.00
C THR A 497 16.39 -13.40 -1.89
N GLY A 498 16.61 -13.53 -3.20
CA GLY A 498 15.61 -14.12 -4.11
C GLY A 498 15.08 -15.49 -3.66
N PHE A 499 15.91 -16.29 -2.98
CA PHE A 499 15.52 -17.59 -2.39
C PHE A 499 14.48 -17.46 -1.25
N ALA A 500 14.40 -16.30 -0.60
CA ALA A 500 13.47 -15.96 0.47
C ALA A 500 12.29 -15.09 -0.02
N SER A 501 12.08 -15.01 -1.34
CA SER A 501 11.00 -14.19 -1.93
C SER A 501 9.61 -14.53 -1.37
N ALA A 502 9.33 -15.81 -1.06
CA ALA A 502 8.06 -16.23 -0.44
C ALA A 502 7.82 -15.60 0.95
N ASP A 503 8.89 -15.26 1.67
CA ASP A 503 8.90 -14.70 3.01
C ASP A 503 9.17 -13.18 3.00
N GLY A 504 8.96 -12.55 1.83
CA GLY A 504 9.15 -11.12 1.66
C GLY A 504 10.62 -10.70 1.63
N PHE A 505 11.55 -11.60 1.27
CA PHE A 505 12.99 -11.27 1.18
C PHE A 505 13.66 -10.95 2.53
N THR A 506 12.99 -11.19 3.66
CA THR A 506 13.53 -10.90 4.99
C THR A 506 13.19 -12.00 6.02
N GLY A 507 13.56 -11.80 7.28
CA GLY A 507 13.25 -12.69 8.40
C GLY A 507 14.21 -13.87 8.54
N LYS A 508 13.82 -14.85 9.35
CA LYS A 508 14.64 -16.02 9.75
C LYS A 508 15.41 -16.70 8.63
N LYS A 509 14.77 -16.89 7.46
CA LYS A 509 15.40 -17.58 6.33
C LYS A 509 16.61 -16.84 5.77
N THR A 510 16.67 -15.53 5.98
CA THR A 510 17.75 -14.67 5.52
C THR A 510 18.93 -14.59 6.51
N PHE A 511 18.81 -15.15 7.71
CA PHE A 511 19.91 -15.14 8.67
C PHE A 511 20.95 -16.19 8.33
N ARG A 512 22.17 -15.75 8.01
CA ARG A 512 23.31 -16.62 7.71
C ARG A 512 24.44 -16.35 8.69
N TRP A 513 24.98 -17.41 9.29
CA TRP A 513 26.14 -17.33 10.18
C TRP A 513 27.43 -17.55 9.41
N GLU A 514 28.40 -16.65 9.61
CA GLU A 514 29.73 -16.66 8.97
C GLU A 514 30.80 -16.89 10.04
N ALA A 515 31.17 -18.17 10.25
CA ALA A 515 32.06 -18.56 11.35
C ALA A 515 33.51 -18.10 11.19
N HIS A 516 33.93 -17.72 9.98
CA HIS A 516 35.32 -17.41 9.65
C HIS A 516 35.65 -15.92 9.77
N VAL A 517 34.64 -15.06 9.90
CA VAL A 517 34.80 -13.60 9.95
C VAL A 517 35.35 -13.18 11.32
N ASP A 518 36.35 -12.31 11.32
CA ASP A 518 36.91 -11.71 12.53
C ASP A 518 36.04 -10.52 12.96
N ASN A 519 35.57 -10.54 14.21
CA ASN A 519 34.77 -9.50 14.83
C ASN A 519 35.67 -8.76 15.84
N GLU A 520 36.34 -7.72 15.33
CA GLU A 520 37.42 -6.99 16.01
C GLU A 520 36.97 -5.68 16.63
N ASP A 521 35.76 -5.21 16.31
CA ASP A 521 35.19 -3.95 16.80
C ASP A 521 34.53 -4.08 18.19
N VAL A 522 34.88 -5.13 18.93
CA VAL A 522 34.39 -5.47 20.27
C VAL A 522 35.52 -6.02 21.14
N ASP A 523 35.40 -5.83 22.46
CA ASP A 523 36.38 -6.34 23.43
C ASP A 523 35.75 -7.43 24.34
N PRO A 524 36.35 -8.63 24.48
CA PRO A 524 37.42 -9.17 23.64
C PRO A 524 36.92 -9.51 22.23
N PRO A 525 37.81 -9.46 21.21
CA PRO A 525 37.48 -9.83 19.84
C PRO A 525 37.19 -11.34 19.73
N PHE A 526 36.40 -11.74 18.73
CA PHE A 526 36.03 -13.14 18.51
C PHE A 526 35.83 -13.49 17.04
N LYS A 527 35.82 -14.79 16.70
CA LYS A 527 35.45 -15.27 15.36
C LYS A 527 33.95 -15.54 15.26
N GLY A 528 33.30 -14.93 14.27
CA GLY A 528 31.88 -15.11 13.99
C GLY A 528 31.19 -13.80 13.65
N ALA A 529 30.44 -13.81 12.56
CA ALA A 529 29.52 -12.75 12.18
C ALA A 529 28.24 -13.36 11.58
N TYR A 530 27.31 -12.52 11.17
CA TYR A 530 26.13 -12.94 10.43
C TYR A 530 25.72 -11.90 9.39
N SER A 531 24.98 -12.33 8.38
CA SER A 531 24.20 -11.47 7.48
C SER A 531 22.70 -11.72 7.68
N ALA A 532 21.88 -10.71 7.42
CA ALA A 532 20.44 -10.77 7.58
C ALA A 532 19.72 -9.72 6.72
N GLY A 533 18.43 -9.95 6.46
CA GLY A 533 17.55 -8.99 5.79
C GLY A 533 17.69 -8.97 4.26
N PRO A 534 16.90 -8.09 3.59
CA PRO A 534 16.78 -8.01 2.14
C PRO A 534 18.08 -7.92 1.35
N MET A 535 19.05 -7.13 1.83
CA MET A 535 20.33 -6.89 1.16
C MET A 535 21.51 -7.64 1.79
N GLN A 536 21.28 -8.53 2.77
CA GLN A 536 22.32 -9.40 3.35
C GLN A 536 23.60 -8.69 3.84
N GLY A 537 23.49 -7.47 4.39
CA GLY A 537 24.64 -6.79 4.98
C GLY A 537 25.30 -7.62 6.11
N LEU A 538 26.61 -7.84 6.02
CA LEU A 538 27.39 -8.52 7.06
C LEU A 538 27.45 -7.62 8.31
N SER A 539 27.14 -8.15 9.48
CA SER A 539 27.03 -7.38 10.73
C SER A 539 28.25 -6.52 11.05
N THR A 540 29.47 -7.01 10.78
CA THR A 540 30.72 -6.24 10.97
C THR A 540 30.84 -5.11 9.95
N SER A 541 30.51 -5.37 8.67
CA SER A 541 30.50 -4.33 7.63
C SER A 541 29.45 -3.25 7.91
N VAL A 542 28.27 -3.62 8.40
CA VAL A 542 27.23 -2.65 8.80
C VAL A 542 27.75 -1.73 9.91
N ARG A 543 28.41 -2.30 10.93
CA ARG A 543 28.96 -1.50 12.04
C ARG A 543 30.11 -0.60 11.58
N ASP A 544 30.99 -1.08 10.71
CA ASP A 544 32.07 -0.29 10.12
C ASP A 544 31.54 0.85 9.24
N LEU A 545 30.49 0.59 8.44
CA LEU A 545 29.83 1.61 7.62
C LEU A 545 29.26 2.74 8.50
N ILE A 546 28.52 2.39 9.56
CA ILE A 546 27.96 3.38 10.49
C ILE A 546 29.07 4.16 11.19
N GLU A 547 30.11 3.48 11.68
CA GLU A 547 31.22 4.14 12.40
C GLU A 547 32.01 5.09 11.50
N ARG A 548 32.36 4.67 10.27
CA ARG A 548 33.25 5.44 9.41
C ARG A 548 32.54 6.42 8.49
N ARG A 549 31.28 6.13 8.13
CA ARG A 549 30.52 6.88 7.12
C ARG A 549 29.19 7.40 7.62
N GLY A 550 28.78 7.11 8.86
CA GLY A 550 27.45 7.45 9.38
C GLY A 550 27.10 8.93 9.23
N THR A 551 27.99 9.84 9.63
CA THR A 551 27.77 11.28 9.45
C THR A 551 27.72 11.69 7.97
N ALA A 552 28.59 11.12 7.13
CA ALA A 552 28.68 11.52 5.72
C ALA A 552 27.49 11.00 4.89
N PHE A 553 26.92 9.87 5.28
CA PHE A 553 25.83 9.18 4.57
C PHE A 553 24.51 9.26 5.33
N GLU A 554 24.42 10.09 6.37
CA GLU A 554 23.22 10.27 7.19
C GLU A 554 22.66 8.95 7.73
N LEU A 555 23.53 8.03 8.15
CA LEU A 555 23.17 6.75 8.76
C LEU A 555 23.18 6.91 10.29
N ASP A 556 22.18 7.62 10.82
CA ASP A 556 22.00 7.90 12.25
C ASP A 556 21.43 6.68 13.00
N TYR A 557 22.22 5.60 13.03
CA TYR A 557 21.89 4.37 13.72
C TYR A 557 22.91 4.10 14.82
N ASP A 558 22.47 3.57 15.96
CA ASP A 558 23.41 2.90 16.86
C ASP A 558 23.84 1.56 16.25
N ARG A 559 25.14 1.45 15.98
CA ARG A 559 25.73 0.30 15.29
C ARG A 559 25.52 -1.02 16.01
N PHE A 560 25.47 -1.04 17.34
CA PHE A 560 25.27 -2.25 18.12
C PHE A 560 23.80 -2.54 18.39
N GLU A 561 22.92 -1.55 18.36
CA GLU A 561 21.48 -1.77 18.35
C GLU A 561 21.03 -2.40 17.03
N VAL A 562 21.53 -1.92 15.89
CA VAL A 562 21.12 -2.42 14.57
C VAL A 562 21.81 -3.73 14.17
N ALA A 563 23.09 -3.88 14.52
CA ALA A 563 23.89 -5.07 14.21
C ALA A 563 24.59 -5.60 15.47
N PRO A 564 23.84 -6.15 16.44
CA PRO A 564 24.40 -6.62 17.71
C PRO A 564 25.51 -7.66 17.54
N ALA A 565 26.51 -7.60 18.40
CA ALA A 565 27.63 -8.55 18.40
C ALA A 565 27.22 -9.89 19.03
N ILE A 566 26.77 -10.83 18.19
CA ILE A 566 26.40 -12.17 18.60
C ILE A 566 27.67 -13.04 18.70
N ARG A 567 28.09 -13.38 19.92
CA ARG A 567 29.38 -14.07 20.19
C ARG A 567 29.43 -15.55 19.77
N SER A 568 28.29 -16.18 19.55
CA SER A 568 28.23 -17.60 19.17
C SER A 568 27.04 -17.87 18.26
N LYS A 569 27.21 -18.84 17.34
CA LYS A 569 26.15 -19.23 16.41
C LYS A 569 24.87 -19.63 17.18
N PRO A 570 23.75 -18.93 16.96
CA PRO A 570 22.48 -19.33 17.56
C PRO A 570 22.09 -20.75 17.13
N SER A 571 21.49 -21.54 18.03
CA SER A 571 21.01 -22.89 17.73
C SER A 571 19.93 -22.92 16.63
N SER A 572 19.25 -21.80 16.44
CA SER A 572 18.31 -21.54 15.34
C SER A 572 18.35 -20.05 14.95
N PRO A 573 18.09 -19.71 13.68
CA PRO A 573 17.91 -18.31 13.26
C PRO A 573 16.96 -17.54 14.19
N PRO A 574 17.32 -16.32 14.62
CA PRO A 574 16.52 -15.54 15.58
C PRO A 574 15.06 -15.31 15.16
N ALA A 575 14.16 -15.43 16.15
CA ALA A 575 12.86 -14.73 16.25
C ALA A 575 12.67 -13.55 15.30
N THR A 576 13.44 -12.55 15.69
CA THR A 576 13.43 -11.16 15.31
C THR A 576 14.88 -10.72 15.28
N HIS A 577 15.19 -9.78 14.41
CA HIS A 577 16.52 -9.21 14.29
C HIS A 577 16.35 -7.81 13.72
N PRO A 578 17.07 -6.78 14.20
CA PRO A 578 16.93 -5.41 13.67
C PRO A 578 17.17 -5.33 12.16
N LEU A 579 18.21 -6.00 11.65
CA LEU A 579 18.44 -6.13 10.21
C LEU A 579 17.33 -6.86 9.41
N TYR A 580 16.30 -7.45 10.05
CA TYR A 580 15.12 -7.92 9.31
C TYR A 580 14.19 -6.78 8.89
N ASP A 581 14.30 -5.61 9.51
CA ASP A 581 13.56 -4.43 9.12
C ASP A 581 14.01 -3.94 7.73
N PRO A 582 13.12 -3.93 6.73
CA PRO A 582 13.50 -3.58 5.36
C PRO A 582 13.93 -2.12 5.20
N GLU A 583 13.37 -1.18 5.97
CA GLU A 583 13.74 0.25 5.90
C GLU A 583 15.21 0.42 6.30
N THR A 584 15.55 -0.03 7.50
CA THR A 584 16.91 0.01 8.02
C THR A 584 17.89 -0.75 7.12
N ASN A 585 17.53 -1.95 6.67
CA ASN A 585 18.45 -2.80 5.89
C ASN A 585 18.70 -2.26 4.48
N ILE A 586 17.69 -1.68 3.82
CA ILE A 586 17.82 -1.13 2.47
C ILE A 586 18.60 0.20 2.50
N ASP A 587 18.39 1.05 3.51
CA ASP A 587 19.18 2.26 3.74
C ASP A 587 20.68 1.94 3.95
N LEU A 588 20.99 1.02 4.86
CA LEU A 588 22.35 0.57 5.11
C LEU A 588 22.97 -0.11 3.88
N GLY A 589 22.21 -0.94 3.17
CA GLY A 589 22.69 -1.62 1.96
C GLY A 589 22.97 -0.65 0.80
N ALA A 590 22.15 0.38 0.61
CA ALA A 590 22.41 1.43 -0.37
C ALA A 590 23.62 2.28 0.01
N GLY A 591 23.78 2.64 1.29
CA GLY A 591 24.99 3.30 1.79
C GLY A 591 26.26 2.45 1.57
N GLU A 592 26.16 1.13 1.72
CA GLU A 592 27.25 0.18 1.47
C GLU A 592 27.63 0.12 -0.02
N ILE A 593 26.66 0.19 -0.93
CA ILE A 593 26.91 0.34 -2.37
C ILE A 593 27.62 1.67 -2.63
N ARG A 594 27.09 2.78 -2.12
CA ARG A 594 27.66 4.13 -2.32
C ARG A 594 29.09 4.26 -1.79
N SER A 595 29.40 3.62 -0.66
CA SER A 595 30.74 3.66 -0.06
C SER A 595 31.83 3.11 -1.00
N ARG A 596 31.44 2.32 -2.01
CA ARG A 596 32.33 1.65 -2.97
C ARG A 596 32.37 2.29 -4.35
N PHE A 597 31.63 3.37 -4.60
CA PHE A 597 31.56 4.01 -5.93
C PHE A 597 32.93 4.46 -6.47
N ALA A 598 33.91 4.73 -5.61
CA ALA A 598 35.27 5.01 -6.07
C ALA A 598 35.91 3.85 -6.85
N ALA A 599 35.47 2.60 -6.62
CA ALA A 599 35.95 1.40 -7.31
C ALA A 599 34.96 0.83 -8.33
N THR A 600 33.65 1.03 -8.11
CA THR A 600 32.60 0.40 -8.92
C THR A 600 31.85 1.37 -9.81
N ASP A 601 31.84 2.65 -9.45
CA ASP A 601 30.82 3.61 -9.90
C ASP A 601 29.42 2.98 -9.80
N ASP A 602 28.56 3.20 -10.80
CA ASP A 602 27.24 2.59 -10.93
C ASP A 602 27.21 1.29 -11.75
N ASP A 603 28.38 0.70 -12.05
CA ASP A 603 28.46 -0.52 -12.85
C ASP A 603 27.84 -1.72 -12.10
N PRO A 604 26.78 -2.35 -12.64
CA PRO A 604 26.04 -3.40 -11.92
C PRO A 604 26.86 -4.65 -11.62
N ILE A 605 27.85 -4.99 -12.46
CA ILE A 605 28.69 -6.17 -12.26
C ILE A 605 29.77 -5.89 -11.23
N LEU A 606 30.39 -4.71 -11.28
CA LEU A 606 31.38 -4.30 -10.28
C LEU A 606 30.71 -4.11 -8.91
N VAL A 607 29.51 -3.51 -8.86
CA VAL A 607 28.72 -3.38 -7.64
C VAL A 607 28.40 -4.76 -7.06
N ALA A 608 27.87 -5.70 -7.86
CA ALA A 608 27.56 -7.05 -7.38
C ALA A 608 28.81 -7.78 -6.86
N ALA A 609 29.94 -7.70 -7.57
CA ALA A 609 31.19 -8.31 -7.12
C ALA A 609 31.71 -7.70 -5.81
N ALA A 610 31.74 -6.38 -5.72
CA ALA A 610 32.25 -5.67 -4.55
C ALA A 610 31.35 -5.82 -3.32
N PHE A 611 30.03 -5.88 -3.53
CA PHE A 611 29.06 -6.12 -2.45
C PHE A 611 29.19 -7.55 -1.92
N ASN A 612 29.35 -8.55 -2.80
CA ASN A 612 29.48 -9.95 -2.40
C ASN A 612 30.81 -10.27 -1.69
N ALA A 613 31.93 -9.74 -2.20
CA ALA A 613 33.27 -10.09 -1.73
C ALA A 613 33.90 -9.04 -0.80
N GLY A 614 33.22 -7.92 -0.53
CA GLY A 614 33.74 -6.78 0.22
C GLY A 614 34.68 -5.87 -0.60
N GLY A 615 34.89 -6.16 -1.89
CA GLY A 615 35.75 -5.41 -2.79
C GLY A 615 35.95 -6.10 -4.13
N LEU A 616 36.69 -5.47 -5.05
CA LEU A 616 37.01 -6.05 -6.36
C LEU A 616 38.32 -6.83 -6.30
N TYR A 617 38.23 -8.16 -6.42
CA TYR A 617 39.38 -9.05 -6.43
C TYR A 617 39.37 -9.93 -7.67
N GLN A 618 40.54 -10.18 -8.26
CA GLN A 618 40.68 -11.08 -9.38
C GLN A 618 40.39 -12.53 -8.97
N SER A 619 39.74 -13.29 -9.84
CA SER A 619 39.52 -14.73 -9.67
C SER A 619 39.49 -15.42 -11.03
N ASN A 620 39.90 -16.69 -11.11
CA ASN A 620 39.73 -17.51 -12.31
C ASN A 620 38.52 -18.46 -12.18
N GLY A 621 37.65 -18.26 -11.18
CA GLY A 621 36.56 -19.16 -10.84
C GLY A 621 35.26 -18.96 -11.63
N ASN A 622 35.16 -17.89 -12.42
CA ASN A 622 34.01 -17.58 -13.27
C ASN A 622 34.46 -16.76 -14.49
N ALA A 623 33.60 -16.63 -15.49
CA ALA A 623 33.92 -15.94 -16.75
C ALA A 623 34.17 -14.43 -16.60
N TRP A 624 33.72 -13.81 -15.50
CA TRP A 624 33.88 -12.38 -15.23
C TRP A 624 35.25 -12.02 -14.64
N HIS A 625 36.04 -13.04 -14.28
CA HIS A 625 37.32 -12.93 -13.57
C HIS A 625 37.29 -12.11 -12.27
N LEU A 626 36.12 -12.01 -11.65
CA LEU A 626 35.88 -11.29 -10.41
C LEU A 626 35.51 -12.26 -9.29
N LYS A 627 36.08 -12.10 -8.11
CA LYS A 627 35.79 -12.96 -6.95
C LYS A 627 34.31 -12.83 -6.58
N SER A 628 33.59 -13.93 -6.71
CA SER A 628 32.20 -14.11 -6.30
C SER A 628 31.92 -15.60 -6.13
N HIS A 629 30.80 -15.95 -5.50
CA HIS A 629 30.42 -17.36 -5.27
C HIS A 629 29.48 -17.90 -6.36
N GLY A 630 29.90 -18.96 -7.07
CA GLY A 630 29.04 -19.67 -8.03
C GLY A 630 28.63 -18.79 -9.22
N ASP A 631 27.34 -18.81 -9.55
CA ASP A 631 26.72 -18.05 -10.66
C ASP A 631 26.30 -16.62 -10.28
N HIS A 632 26.81 -16.09 -9.16
CA HIS A 632 26.33 -14.85 -8.55
C HIS A 632 26.29 -13.66 -9.53
N LEU A 633 27.36 -13.45 -10.31
CA LEU A 633 27.43 -12.34 -11.26
C LEU A 633 26.53 -12.55 -12.51
N ASP A 634 26.31 -13.81 -12.90
CA ASP A 634 25.35 -14.12 -13.97
C ASP A 634 23.91 -13.82 -13.53
N ARG A 635 23.56 -14.15 -12.28
CA ARG A 635 22.27 -13.81 -11.68
C ARG A 635 22.12 -12.31 -11.49
N ALA A 636 23.15 -11.61 -11.02
CA ALA A 636 23.14 -10.16 -10.88
C ALA A 636 22.86 -9.47 -12.22
N ALA A 637 23.55 -9.89 -13.30
CA ALA A 637 23.32 -9.36 -14.65
C ALA A 637 21.86 -9.51 -15.10
N GLN A 638 21.25 -10.68 -14.83
CA GLN A 638 19.85 -10.94 -15.16
C GLN A 638 18.88 -10.12 -14.30
N TRP A 639 19.11 -10.06 -12.99
CA TRP A 639 18.23 -9.32 -12.07
C TRP A 639 18.31 -7.81 -12.26
N TYR A 640 19.46 -7.27 -12.65
CA TYR A 640 19.59 -5.88 -13.06
C TYR A 640 18.70 -5.60 -14.29
N GLY A 641 18.76 -6.44 -15.32
CA GLY A 641 17.90 -6.29 -16.50
C GLY A 641 16.40 -6.41 -16.20
N ASP A 642 16.03 -7.28 -15.26
CA ASP A 642 14.65 -7.39 -14.77
C ASP A 642 14.23 -6.17 -13.93
N ALA A 643 15.13 -5.63 -13.10
CA ALA A 643 14.88 -4.41 -12.33
C ALA A 643 14.69 -3.20 -13.24
N CYS A 644 15.57 -3.02 -14.23
CA CYS A 644 15.41 -2.00 -15.27
C CYS A 644 14.08 -2.11 -16.02
N GLN A 645 13.64 -3.34 -16.35
CA GLN A 645 12.32 -3.55 -16.96
C GLN A 645 11.18 -3.09 -16.05
N VAL A 646 11.20 -3.47 -14.78
CA VAL A 646 10.14 -3.10 -13.82
C VAL A 646 10.12 -1.59 -13.59
N LEU A 647 11.28 -0.96 -13.40
CA LEU A 647 11.37 0.50 -13.26
C LEU A 647 10.81 1.23 -14.48
N SER A 648 11.13 0.76 -15.69
CA SER A 648 10.58 1.29 -16.93
C SER A 648 9.05 1.11 -17.04
N GLU A 649 8.52 -0.07 -16.67
CA GLU A 649 7.07 -0.34 -16.63
C GLU A 649 6.32 0.63 -15.68
N GLU A 650 7.00 1.07 -14.62
CA GLU A 650 6.48 1.92 -13.56
C GLU A 650 6.78 3.41 -13.79
N GLY A 651 7.42 3.75 -14.91
CA GLY A 651 7.73 5.13 -15.31
C GLY A 651 8.89 5.76 -14.55
N VAL A 652 9.72 4.96 -13.89
CA VAL A 652 10.99 5.38 -13.29
C VAL A 652 12.06 5.25 -14.37
N THR A 653 12.14 6.26 -15.23
CA THR A 653 13.15 6.38 -16.29
C THR A 653 14.27 7.25 -15.82
#